data_AF-A0A2N7VCF5-F1
#
_entry.id   AF-A0A2N7VCF5-F1
#
_cell.length_a   1.000
_cell.length_b   1.000
_cell.length_c   1.000
_cell.angle_alpha   90.00
_cell.angle_beta   90.00
_cell.angle_gamma   90.00
#
_symmetry.space_group_name_H-M   'P 1'
#
loop_
_entity.id
_entity.type
_entity.pdbx_description
1 polymer ?
#
loop_
_entity_poly.entity_id
_entity_poly.type
_entity_poly.pdbx_seq_one_letter_code
_entity_poly.pdbx_strand_id
1 'polypeptide(L)'
;MASVEPGHPFSDERAGGARFTAVLTRPAGQTAALAAALERQGIDVLDFPLIEIAAAQDDAPLRAALASIERYALVVFVSPNAIERALDAAPDLVWPPAVPIGVVGPGSIAQLARFGIAAPAHRVIAPAGADSADAENNGDADARFDSEALFAALSARLGLEALTGRPVLIVRGDGGREWLADRLREAGAQVEAVCAYRRVVPAPSADAWARVRVLLGGAPHAWLLTSSEGVRNLDALARGSLTPAEHAALLRAPLVAPHPRIAETARSAGFDTITASGPGDARILAALRALSASSRAALDPPVWAPTAQASSSTHSRMTDTNQESSSASSQPAATPPFVPPMPPVYDAPRRRGGGFVWLVLLLLAVATGIAAFALNRKLDRLDTALAARQQALIAQTAELRMKTEQAIATAHQADAQLQQLEGKLADAQTAQQALQQQYQNLAANRDDWTLAEVEQILASASQQLQLTGNTQLALFALQSADTRLAASSSPQALVVRRAIAQDIDKLKAAPSTDLTGLAIKLDDAIAQADTLPLLGEVQSERSAKSAASAAVATSATAPGESRAAHWWRVFSSAAGDELRSLVQVRRLDNADAMLNSPEQGEFIRDNVKLRLLSARLGLLSRNSATLESDLKAADAALARYFDGTSKRTQTVRALIKDVSQGAQTVAVPNLNTSLQAIHDYKSRG
;
A
#
# COMPACT_ATOMS: atom_id res chain seq x y z
N MET A 1 -41.04 -53.99 2.10
CA MET A 1 -40.86 -54.47 3.48
C MET A 1 -39.44 -55.01 3.57
N ALA A 2 -38.59 -54.68 4.54
CA ALA A 2 -38.74 -53.77 5.69
C ALA A 2 -37.92 -52.48 5.45
N SER A 3 -38.47 -51.29 5.71
CA SER A 3 -38.30 -50.51 6.97
C SER A 3 -36.95 -49.78 7.05
N VAL A 4 -37.01 -48.47 6.85
CA VAL A 4 -35.94 -47.51 7.15
C VAL A 4 -36.13 -47.00 8.57
N GLU A 5 -35.06 -46.82 9.32
CA GLU A 5 -35.06 -46.08 10.59
C GLU A 5 -33.87 -45.10 10.59
N PRO A 6 -34.08 -43.79 10.86
CA PRO A 6 -33.02 -42.79 10.77
C PRO A 6 -32.23 -42.68 12.09
N GLY A 7 -30.89 -42.66 11.99
CA GLY A 7 -30.03 -42.38 13.14
C GLY A 7 -30.21 -40.95 13.66
N HIS A 8 -30.39 -40.80 14.98
CA HIS A 8 -30.66 -39.52 15.62
C HIS A 8 -29.47 -38.53 15.54
N PRO A 9 -29.72 -37.22 15.36
CA PRO A 9 -28.69 -36.19 15.41
C PRO A 9 -28.33 -35.74 16.83
N PHE A 10 -27.09 -35.25 16.99
CA PHE A 10 -26.59 -34.33 18.04
C PHE A 10 -27.06 -34.52 19.50
N SER A 11 -26.15 -35.01 20.36
CA SER A 11 -26.19 -34.73 21.81
C SER A 11 -24.81 -34.86 22.48
N ASP A 12 -23.93 -33.86 22.31
CA ASP A 12 -22.80 -33.62 23.22
C ASP A 12 -22.62 -32.12 23.48
N GLU A 13 -23.70 -31.47 23.97
CA GLU A 13 -23.65 -30.10 24.49
C GLU A 13 -22.87 -30.05 25.82
N ARG A 14 -21.54 -30.12 25.72
CA ARG A 14 -20.61 -29.88 26.83
C ARG A 14 -19.92 -28.54 26.68
N ALA A 15 -20.63 -27.48 27.08
CA ALA A 15 -20.07 -26.18 27.47
C ALA A 15 -18.90 -25.65 26.59
N GLY A 16 -19.07 -25.66 25.26
CA GLY A 16 -18.07 -25.15 24.33
C GLY A 16 -18.20 -23.64 24.14
N GLY A 17 -17.19 -22.88 24.58
CA GLY A 17 -17.08 -21.46 24.22
C GLY A 17 -16.97 -21.27 22.71
N ALA A 18 -17.58 -20.22 22.17
CA ALA A 18 -17.61 -19.96 20.73
C ALA A 18 -16.18 -19.89 20.14
N ARG A 19 -15.93 -20.67 19.09
CA ARG A 19 -14.60 -20.76 18.47
C ARG A 19 -14.28 -19.49 17.69
N PHE A 20 -13.00 -19.11 17.71
CA PHE A 20 -12.49 -17.99 16.95
C PHE A 20 -12.62 -18.27 15.44
N THR A 21 -13.36 -17.41 14.73
CA THR A 21 -13.62 -17.55 13.29
C THR A 21 -12.76 -16.60 12.46
N ALA A 22 -12.01 -17.12 11.49
CA ALA A 22 -11.36 -16.31 10.47
C ALA A 22 -12.31 -16.11 9.27
N VAL A 23 -12.64 -14.84 8.97
CA VAL A 23 -13.42 -14.47 7.78
C VAL A 23 -12.45 -14.18 6.64
N LEU A 24 -12.46 -15.03 5.61
CA LEU A 24 -11.47 -15.03 4.54
C LEU A 24 -12.10 -14.48 3.26
N THR A 25 -11.53 -13.42 2.69
CA THR A 25 -12.18 -12.66 1.61
C THR A 25 -11.48 -12.70 0.25
N ARG A 26 -10.58 -13.67 0.07
CA ARG A 26 -9.91 -13.92 -1.22
C ARG A 26 -10.93 -14.37 -2.28
N PRO A 27 -10.59 -14.32 -3.57
CA PRO A 27 -11.38 -14.99 -4.59
C PRO A 27 -11.54 -16.48 -4.30
N ALA A 28 -12.72 -17.02 -4.63
CA ALA A 28 -13.03 -18.43 -4.48
C ALA A 28 -11.94 -19.31 -5.11
N GLY A 29 -11.57 -20.41 -4.43
CA GLY A 29 -10.44 -21.27 -4.80
C GLY A 29 -9.09 -20.81 -4.27
N GLN A 30 -8.83 -19.49 -4.17
CA GLN A 30 -7.55 -18.95 -3.64
C GLN A 30 -7.45 -19.00 -2.09
N THR A 31 -8.51 -19.44 -1.42
CA THR A 31 -8.58 -19.57 0.05
C THR A 31 -8.15 -20.94 0.58
N ALA A 32 -8.28 -22.01 -0.22
CA ALA A 32 -8.35 -23.39 0.28
C ALA A 32 -7.13 -23.85 1.12
N ALA A 33 -5.91 -23.55 0.67
CA ALA A 33 -4.69 -23.93 1.39
C ALA A 33 -4.56 -23.20 2.74
N LEU A 34 -4.98 -21.94 2.81
CA LEU A 34 -4.97 -21.13 4.03
C LEU A 34 -6.08 -21.57 5.01
N ALA A 35 -7.27 -21.86 4.50
CA ALA A 35 -8.38 -22.42 5.30
C ALA A 35 -7.95 -23.73 5.98
N ALA A 36 -7.44 -24.69 5.22
CA ALA A 36 -6.94 -25.96 5.76
C ALA A 36 -5.72 -25.78 6.70
N ALA A 37 -5.01 -24.65 6.66
CA ALA A 37 -3.93 -24.33 7.61
C ALA A 37 -4.41 -23.63 8.89
N LEU A 38 -5.60 -23.00 8.87
CA LEU A 38 -6.30 -22.43 10.02
C LEU A 38 -7.11 -23.49 10.78
N GLU A 39 -7.83 -24.35 10.06
CA GLU A 39 -8.63 -25.46 10.63
C GLU A 39 -7.75 -26.45 11.41
N ARG A 40 -6.56 -26.77 10.87
CA ARG A 40 -5.50 -27.55 11.56
C ARG A 40 -4.92 -26.87 12.81
N GLN A 41 -5.42 -25.71 13.21
CA GLN A 41 -5.04 -24.97 14.42
C GLN A 41 -6.25 -24.67 15.33
N GLY A 42 -7.43 -25.24 15.03
CA GLY A 42 -8.66 -24.99 15.79
C GLY A 42 -9.25 -23.58 15.58
N ILE A 43 -8.91 -22.93 14.46
CA ILE A 43 -9.57 -21.71 14.00
C ILE A 43 -10.61 -22.12 12.97
N ASP A 44 -11.87 -21.79 13.24
CA ASP A 44 -12.97 -22.07 12.32
C ASP A 44 -12.95 -21.04 11.17
N VAL A 45 -13.51 -21.38 10.01
CA VAL A 45 -13.43 -20.57 8.79
C VAL A 45 -14.81 -20.14 8.28
N LEU A 46 -14.89 -18.89 7.84
CA LEU A 46 -15.97 -18.35 7.00
C LEU A 46 -15.34 -17.82 5.71
N ASP A 47 -15.49 -18.57 4.61
CA ASP A 47 -15.18 -18.04 3.27
C ASP A 47 -16.26 -17.02 2.90
N PHE A 48 -15.85 -15.78 2.66
CA PHE A 48 -16.70 -14.64 2.33
C PHE A 48 -16.02 -13.85 1.21
N PRO A 49 -15.91 -14.41 -0.01
CA PRO A 49 -15.20 -13.79 -1.12
C PRO A 49 -15.77 -12.41 -1.44
N LEU A 50 -14.90 -11.42 -1.62
CA LEU A 50 -15.29 -10.04 -1.95
C LEU A 50 -14.94 -9.64 -3.39
N ILE A 51 -14.28 -10.54 -4.12
CA ILE A 51 -13.90 -10.42 -5.53
C ILE A 51 -14.06 -11.80 -6.15
N GLU A 52 -14.83 -11.93 -7.22
CA GLU A 52 -15.00 -13.15 -8.00
C GLU A 52 -14.33 -12.99 -9.37
N ILE A 53 -13.71 -14.07 -9.86
CA ILE A 53 -12.96 -14.13 -11.12
C ILE A 53 -13.83 -14.82 -12.18
N ALA A 54 -14.87 -14.11 -12.59
CA ALA A 54 -15.80 -14.59 -13.60
C ALA A 54 -15.18 -14.54 -15.00
N ALA A 55 -15.67 -15.37 -15.93
CA ALA A 55 -15.27 -15.34 -17.33
C ALA A 55 -15.58 -13.96 -17.95
N ALA A 56 -14.77 -13.54 -18.92
CA ALA A 56 -14.98 -12.31 -19.70
C ALA A 56 -16.39 -12.28 -20.33
N GLN A 57 -16.90 -11.08 -20.65
CA GLN A 57 -18.20 -10.94 -21.32
C GLN A 57 -18.18 -11.45 -22.77
N ASP A 58 -17.04 -11.31 -23.43
CA ASP A 58 -16.72 -11.90 -24.72
C ASP A 58 -15.30 -12.47 -24.65
N ASP A 59 -15.15 -13.74 -25.01
CA ASP A 59 -13.91 -14.50 -25.03
C ASP A 59 -13.48 -14.88 -26.46
N ALA A 60 -14.22 -14.44 -27.49
CA ALA A 60 -13.83 -14.60 -28.88
C ALA A 60 -12.50 -13.88 -29.23
N PRO A 61 -12.19 -12.67 -28.72
CA PRO A 61 -10.88 -12.05 -28.92
C PRO A 61 -9.74 -12.87 -28.30
N LEU A 62 -9.98 -13.50 -27.14
CA LEU A 62 -9.00 -14.37 -26.48
C LEU A 62 -8.74 -15.63 -27.30
N ARG A 63 -9.78 -16.34 -27.73
CA ARG A 63 -9.63 -17.50 -28.63
C ARG A 63 -8.96 -17.13 -29.95
N ALA A 64 -9.31 -16.00 -30.56
CA ALA A 64 -8.71 -15.56 -31.82
C ALA A 64 -7.21 -15.26 -31.70
N ALA A 65 -6.81 -14.62 -30.59
CA ALA A 65 -5.39 -14.36 -30.28
C ALA A 65 -4.63 -15.68 -30.02
N LEU A 66 -5.17 -16.57 -29.20
CA LEU A 66 -4.54 -17.86 -28.86
C LEU A 66 -4.48 -18.83 -30.06
N ALA A 67 -5.50 -18.87 -30.90
CA ALA A 67 -5.48 -19.65 -32.15
C ALA A 67 -4.46 -19.12 -33.17
N SER A 68 -3.97 -17.89 -32.99
CA SER A 68 -2.97 -17.25 -33.86
C SER A 68 -1.62 -17.03 -33.14
N ILE A 69 -1.35 -17.74 -32.04
CA ILE A 69 -0.31 -17.36 -31.06
C ILE A 69 1.11 -17.24 -31.65
N GLU A 70 1.43 -18.02 -32.69
CA GLU A 70 2.70 -17.97 -33.41
C GLU A 70 3.00 -16.60 -34.04
N ARG A 71 1.99 -15.74 -34.24
CA ARG A 71 2.19 -14.38 -34.78
C ARG A 71 2.95 -13.47 -33.84
N TYR A 72 2.86 -13.69 -32.52
CA TYR A 72 3.38 -12.77 -31.51
C TYR A 72 4.88 -12.92 -31.26
N ALA A 73 5.56 -11.80 -31.11
CA ALA A 73 6.96 -11.75 -30.67
C ALA A 73 7.12 -12.02 -29.17
N LEU A 74 6.05 -11.85 -28.40
CA LEU A 74 5.96 -12.00 -26.96
C LEU A 74 4.48 -12.11 -26.55
N VAL A 75 4.16 -12.98 -25.60
CA VAL A 75 2.88 -12.96 -24.87
C VAL A 75 3.14 -12.65 -23.41
N VAL A 76 2.33 -11.80 -22.79
CA VAL A 76 2.46 -11.39 -21.39
C VAL A 76 1.21 -11.74 -20.61
N PHE A 77 1.37 -12.41 -19.46
CA PHE A 77 0.30 -12.65 -18.50
C PHE A 77 0.52 -11.82 -17.23
N VAL A 78 -0.40 -10.91 -16.93
CA VAL A 78 -0.28 -10.00 -15.78
C VAL A 78 -0.69 -10.61 -14.43
N SER A 79 -1.19 -11.85 -14.41
CA SER A 79 -1.62 -12.57 -13.20
C SER A 79 -1.78 -14.08 -13.44
N PRO A 80 -1.81 -14.92 -12.37
CA PRO A 80 -2.10 -16.36 -12.49
C PRO A 80 -3.47 -16.63 -13.13
N ASN A 81 -4.47 -15.84 -12.76
CA ASN A 81 -5.84 -15.95 -13.26
C ASN A 81 -5.94 -15.70 -14.78
N ALA A 82 -5.05 -14.89 -15.35
CA ALA A 82 -4.96 -14.66 -16.79
C ALA A 82 -4.37 -15.86 -17.54
N ILE A 83 -3.48 -16.64 -16.89
CA ILE A 83 -2.92 -17.88 -17.45
C ILE A 83 -3.99 -18.97 -17.44
N GLU A 84 -4.61 -19.19 -16.27
CA GLU A 84 -5.67 -20.17 -16.07
C GLU A 84 -6.80 -19.98 -17.09
N ARG A 85 -7.38 -18.78 -17.19
CA ARG A 85 -8.48 -18.49 -18.12
C ARG A 85 -8.10 -18.49 -19.59
N ALA A 86 -6.83 -18.31 -19.94
CA ALA A 86 -6.37 -18.43 -21.32
C ALA A 86 -6.22 -19.89 -21.74
N LEU A 87 -5.63 -20.73 -20.88
CA LEU A 87 -5.37 -22.13 -21.19
C LEU A 87 -6.64 -22.98 -21.03
N ASP A 88 -7.54 -22.64 -20.08
CA ASP A 88 -8.92 -23.17 -20.02
C ASP A 88 -9.70 -22.90 -21.32
N ALA A 89 -9.50 -21.73 -21.94
CA ALA A 89 -10.20 -21.31 -23.17
C ALA A 89 -9.61 -21.90 -24.46
N ALA A 90 -8.46 -22.57 -24.38
CA ALA A 90 -7.75 -23.18 -25.50
C ALA A 90 -7.03 -24.48 -25.04
N PRO A 91 -7.77 -25.54 -24.64
CA PRO A 91 -7.19 -26.72 -24.01
C PRO A 91 -6.28 -27.54 -24.96
N ASP A 92 -6.50 -27.45 -26.27
CA ASP A 92 -5.67 -28.09 -27.31
C ASP A 92 -4.40 -27.29 -27.66
N LEU A 93 -4.13 -26.16 -26.99
CA LEU A 93 -3.03 -25.26 -27.30
C LEU A 93 -1.67 -25.82 -26.83
N VAL A 94 -0.91 -26.40 -27.75
CA VAL A 94 0.54 -26.61 -27.55
C VAL A 94 1.26 -25.27 -27.70
N TRP A 95 1.96 -24.82 -26.64
CA TRP A 95 2.65 -23.54 -26.68
C TRP A 95 3.89 -23.59 -27.60
N PRO A 96 4.06 -22.68 -28.58
CA PRO A 96 5.21 -22.72 -29.48
C PRO A 96 6.51 -22.35 -28.72
N PRO A 97 7.56 -23.21 -28.70
CA PRO A 97 8.79 -22.93 -27.95
C PRO A 97 9.53 -21.65 -28.36
N ALA A 98 9.27 -21.14 -29.57
CA ALA A 98 9.83 -19.90 -30.09
C ALA A 98 9.12 -18.63 -29.55
N VAL A 99 7.91 -18.73 -28.99
CA VAL A 99 7.14 -17.59 -28.48
C VAL A 99 7.42 -17.41 -26.98
N PRO A 100 8.15 -16.35 -26.57
CA PRO A 100 8.50 -16.11 -25.17
C PRO A 100 7.30 -15.61 -24.37
N ILE A 101 7.36 -15.81 -23.05
CA ILE A 101 6.26 -15.54 -22.12
C ILE A 101 6.72 -14.59 -21.01
N GLY A 102 6.12 -13.42 -20.91
CA GLY A 102 6.33 -12.49 -19.79
C GLY A 102 5.37 -12.75 -18.64
N VAL A 103 5.87 -12.87 -17.41
CA VAL A 103 5.04 -13.04 -16.19
C VAL A 103 5.52 -12.19 -15.02
N VAL A 104 4.58 -11.66 -14.24
CA VAL A 104 4.85 -10.63 -13.22
C VAL A 104 5.51 -11.15 -11.92
N GLY A 105 5.38 -12.44 -11.59
CA GLY A 105 5.92 -12.97 -10.32
C GLY A 105 5.72 -14.48 -10.11
N PRO A 106 6.16 -15.02 -8.95
CA PRO A 106 6.29 -16.46 -8.69
C PRO A 106 5.00 -17.26 -8.91
N GLY A 107 3.85 -16.80 -8.39
CA GLY A 107 2.57 -17.49 -8.57
C GLY A 107 2.14 -17.64 -10.04
N SER A 108 2.57 -16.75 -10.93
CA SER A 108 2.32 -16.89 -12.38
C SER A 108 3.24 -17.93 -13.03
N ILE A 109 4.49 -18.04 -12.57
CA ILE A 109 5.42 -19.10 -13.02
C ILE A 109 4.89 -20.46 -12.56
N ALA A 110 4.47 -20.57 -11.30
CA ALA A 110 3.87 -21.78 -10.75
C ALA A 110 2.60 -22.20 -11.50
N GLN A 111 1.74 -21.25 -11.89
CA GLN A 111 0.55 -21.56 -12.69
C GLN A 111 0.90 -22.02 -14.10
N LEU A 112 1.85 -21.39 -14.81
CA LEU A 112 2.31 -21.87 -16.12
C LEU A 112 2.88 -23.30 -16.05
N ALA A 113 3.68 -23.59 -15.02
CA ALA A 113 4.27 -24.91 -14.81
C ALA A 113 3.22 -26.02 -14.62
N ARG A 114 2.05 -25.71 -14.05
CA ARG A 114 0.91 -26.67 -13.92
C ARG A 114 0.31 -27.08 -15.27
N PHE A 115 0.45 -26.26 -16.30
CA PHE A 115 0.09 -26.58 -17.68
C PHE A 115 1.29 -27.10 -18.51
N GLY A 116 2.39 -27.47 -17.87
CA GLY A 116 3.61 -27.97 -18.53
C GLY A 116 4.50 -26.88 -19.16
N ILE A 117 4.11 -25.61 -19.05
CA ILE A 117 4.81 -24.48 -19.67
C ILE A 117 5.89 -23.98 -18.70
N ALA A 118 7.06 -24.59 -18.75
CA ALA A 118 8.20 -24.25 -17.89
C ALA A 118 9.53 -24.18 -18.65
N ALA A 119 10.50 -23.46 -18.07
CA ALA A 119 11.90 -23.51 -18.50
C ALA A 119 12.54 -24.88 -18.18
N PRO A 120 13.52 -25.36 -18.97
CA PRO A 120 14.12 -24.71 -20.14
C PRO A 120 13.33 -24.91 -21.45
N ALA A 121 12.28 -25.75 -21.46
CA ALA A 121 11.53 -26.06 -22.68
C ALA A 121 10.79 -24.85 -23.28
N HIS A 122 10.35 -23.92 -22.43
CA HIS A 122 9.69 -22.67 -22.82
C HIS A 122 10.44 -21.46 -22.26
N ARG A 123 10.57 -20.39 -23.04
CA ARG A 123 11.26 -19.15 -22.64
C ARG A 123 10.34 -18.25 -21.80
N VAL A 124 10.16 -18.63 -20.53
CA VAL A 124 9.50 -17.80 -19.51
C VAL A 124 10.46 -16.69 -19.06
N ILE A 125 9.93 -15.47 -18.91
CA ILE A 125 10.65 -14.26 -18.49
C ILE A 125 9.88 -13.60 -17.35
N ALA A 126 10.53 -13.50 -16.20
CA ALA A 126 10.00 -12.87 -14.99
C ALA A 126 11.00 -11.86 -14.38
N PRO A 127 10.59 -11.03 -13.41
CA PRO A 127 11.51 -10.26 -12.57
C PRO A 127 12.61 -11.11 -11.91
N ALA A 128 13.73 -10.49 -11.56
CA ALA A 128 14.77 -11.16 -10.77
C ALA A 128 14.20 -11.65 -9.43
N GLY A 129 14.63 -12.82 -8.97
CA GLY A 129 14.15 -13.45 -7.74
C GLY A 129 12.81 -14.21 -7.85
N ALA A 130 11.99 -13.95 -8.88
CA ALA A 130 10.69 -14.63 -9.07
C ALA A 130 10.83 -16.14 -9.34
N ASP A 131 11.96 -16.55 -9.91
CA ASP A 131 12.26 -17.93 -10.30
C ASP A 131 12.69 -18.84 -9.11
N SER A 132 12.81 -18.30 -7.88
CA SER A 132 13.30 -19.04 -6.71
C SER A 132 12.18 -19.68 -5.88
N ALA A 133 12.40 -20.90 -5.38
CA ALA A 133 11.42 -21.61 -4.54
C ALA A 133 11.12 -20.87 -3.22
N ASP A 134 12.07 -20.04 -2.75
CA ASP A 134 11.91 -19.22 -1.54
C ASP A 134 11.24 -17.87 -1.81
N ALA A 135 10.89 -17.51 -3.05
CA ALA A 135 10.33 -16.19 -3.40
C ALA A 135 9.02 -15.83 -2.67
N GLU A 136 8.26 -16.83 -2.21
CA GLU A 136 7.03 -16.61 -1.43
C GLU A 136 7.29 -16.48 0.09
N ASN A 137 8.47 -16.90 0.56
CA ASN A 137 8.86 -16.95 1.98
C ASN A 137 9.85 -15.84 2.35
N ASN A 138 10.92 -15.67 1.56
CA ASN A 138 11.89 -14.59 1.68
C ASN A 138 11.21 -13.27 1.30
N GLY A 139 10.67 -12.59 2.31
CA GLY A 139 10.14 -11.24 2.23
C GLY A 139 11.26 -10.21 2.14
N ASP A 140 12.14 -10.35 1.13
CA ASP A 140 13.12 -9.34 0.77
C ASP A 140 12.38 -8.08 0.29
N ALA A 141 12.55 -6.97 1.00
CA ALA A 141 11.63 -5.83 0.92
C ALA A 141 11.68 -5.10 -0.42
N ASP A 142 12.78 -5.25 -1.17
CA ASP A 142 13.00 -4.63 -2.49
C ASP A 142 12.59 -5.54 -3.67
N ALA A 143 12.15 -6.79 -3.42
CA ALA A 143 11.72 -7.73 -4.46
C ALA A 143 10.37 -7.33 -5.09
N ARG A 144 10.41 -6.44 -6.08
CA ARG A 144 9.20 -5.95 -6.79
C ARG A 144 8.70 -6.96 -7.83
N PHE A 145 7.53 -7.53 -7.57
CA PHE A 145 6.77 -8.37 -8.51
C PHE A 145 5.63 -7.56 -9.13
N ASP A 146 5.98 -6.60 -9.99
CA ASP A 146 5.03 -5.73 -10.67
C ASP A 146 5.34 -5.54 -12.17
N SER A 147 4.51 -4.74 -12.85
CA SER A 147 4.64 -4.46 -14.29
C SER A 147 5.91 -3.70 -14.66
N GLU A 148 6.49 -2.92 -13.74
CA GLU A 148 7.68 -2.11 -13.97
C GLU A 148 8.92 -3.00 -13.91
N ALA A 149 8.98 -3.88 -12.91
CA ALA A 149 9.99 -4.93 -12.79
C ALA A 149 9.94 -5.94 -13.95
N LEU A 150 8.74 -6.30 -14.43
CA LEU A 150 8.59 -7.14 -15.63
C LEU A 150 9.08 -6.41 -16.89
N PHE A 151 8.78 -5.12 -17.07
CA PHE A 151 9.29 -4.35 -18.20
C PHE A 151 10.82 -4.26 -18.20
N ALA A 152 11.45 -4.06 -17.04
CA ALA A 152 12.89 -4.12 -16.89
C ALA A 152 13.47 -5.50 -17.25
N ALA A 153 12.82 -6.58 -16.79
CA ALA A 153 13.23 -7.95 -17.10
C ALA A 153 13.08 -8.30 -18.60
N LEU A 154 12.00 -7.85 -19.25
CA LEU A 154 11.81 -7.98 -20.69
C LEU A 154 12.89 -7.21 -21.47
N SER A 155 13.17 -5.96 -21.08
CA SER A 155 14.24 -5.17 -21.68
C SER A 155 15.60 -5.88 -21.59
N ALA A 156 15.98 -6.36 -20.40
CA ALA A 156 17.27 -7.01 -20.17
C ALA A 156 17.39 -8.43 -20.79
N ARG A 157 16.32 -9.25 -20.77
CA ARG A 157 16.35 -10.65 -21.26
C ARG A 157 15.94 -10.80 -22.73
N LEU A 158 15.36 -9.78 -23.37
CA LEU A 158 14.83 -9.86 -24.75
C LEU A 158 15.32 -8.74 -25.68
N GLY A 159 15.64 -7.55 -25.15
CA GLY A 159 15.93 -6.36 -25.94
C GLY A 159 14.66 -5.75 -26.52
N LEU A 160 14.30 -4.54 -26.09
CA LEU A 160 13.07 -3.88 -26.56
C LEU A 160 13.05 -3.63 -28.07
N GLU A 161 14.22 -3.33 -28.66
CA GLU A 161 14.40 -3.15 -30.10
C GLU A 161 13.89 -4.36 -30.92
N ALA A 162 14.00 -5.58 -30.38
CA ALA A 162 13.53 -6.81 -31.04
C ALA A 162 12.00 -6.96 -31.10
N LEU A 163 11.25 -6.05 -30.45
CA LEU A 163 9.79 -5.95 -30.51
C LEU A 163 9.30 -4.83 -31.45
N THR A 164 10.20 -3.98 -31.98
CA THR A 164 9.86 -2.86 -32.86
C THR A 164 9.05 -3.32 -34.08
N GLY A 165 7.85 -2.77 -34.26
CA GLY A 165 6.94 -3.12 -35.34
C GLY A 165 6.31 -4.51 -35.25
N ARG A 166 6.58 -5.30 -34.21
CA ARG A 166 6.08 -6.67 -34.04
C ARG A 166 4.88 -6.73 -33.09
N PRO A 167 3.93 -7.66 -33.30
CA PRO A 167 2.78 -7.81 -32.41
C PRO A 167 3.18 -8.44 -31.07
N VAL A 168 2.61 -7.90 -29.99
CA VAL A 168 2.78 -8.37 -28.60
C VAL A 168 1.41 -8.50 -27.96
N LEU A 169 1.11 -9.68 -27.40
CA LEU A 169 -0.16 -9.96 -26.72
C LEU A 169 -0.02 -9.70 -25.22
N ILE A 170 -0.97 -8.97 -24.62
CA ILE A 170 -1.08 -8.83 -23.16
C ILE A 170 -2.43 -9.40 -22.71
N VAL A 171 -2.39 -10.53 -22.00
CA VAL A 171 -3.56 -11.20 -21.44
C VAL A 171 -3.77 -10.76 -19.99
N ARG A 172 -4.96 -10.26 -19.69
CA ARG A 172 -5.28 -9.56 -18.43
C ARG A 172 -6.73 -9.72 -18.00
N GLY A 173 -7.03 -9.27 -16.79
CA GLY A 173 -8.41 -9.01 -16.39
C GLY A 173 -8.98 -7.75 -17.02
N ASP A 174 -10.27 -7.52 -16.82
CA ASP A 174 -10.91 -6.23 -17.03
C ASP A 174 -10.25 -5.10 -16.20
N GLY A 175 -10.17 -3.89 -16.74
CA GLY A 175 -9.41 -2.81 -16.12
C GLY A 175 -7.94 -3.16 -15.81
N GLY A 176 -7.26 -2.32 -15.05
CA GLY A 176 -5.82 -2.41 -14.80
C GLY A 176 -5.09 -1.12 -15.22
N ARG A 177 -3.75 -1.14 -15.16
CA ARG A 177 -2.90 -0.03 -15.63
C ARG A 177 -2.44 -0.31 -17.05
N GLU A 178 -2.74 0.59 -17.99
CA GLU A 178 -2.25 0.50 -19.38
C GLU A 178 -0.73 0.67 -19.51
N TRP A 179 -0.05 1.21 -18.47
CA TRP A 179 1.38 1.50 -18.42
C TRP A 179 2.29 0.47 -19.10
N LEU A 180 2.07 -0.85 -18.91
CA LEU A 180 2.91 -1.87 -19.54
C LEU A 180 2.67 -1.95 -21.06
N ALA A 181 1.42 -1.84 -21.49
CA ALA A 181 1.07 -1.76 -22.90
C ALA A 181 1.62 -0.47 -23.52
N ASP A 182 1.51 0.65 -22.82
CA ASP A 182 1.98 1.96 -23.30
C ASP A 182 3.50 2.01 -23.42
N ARG A 183 4.25 1.53 -22.42
CA ARG A 183 5.72 1.44 -22.48
C ARG A 183 6.22 0.49 -23.58
N LEU A 184 5.47 -0.57 -23.89
CA LEU A 184 5.78 -1.45 -25.02
C LEU A 184 5.43 -0.79 -26.37
N ARG A 185 4.35 0.03 -26.45
CA ARG A 185 4.02 0.85 -27.64
C ARG A 185 5.04 1.95 -27.89
N GLU A 186 5.49 2.64 -26.84
CA GLU A 186 6.58 3.63 -26.89
C GLU A 186 7.90 3.00 -27.36
N ALA A 187 8.17 1.76 -26.96
CA ALA A 187 9.26 0.95 -27.48
C ALA A 187 9.00 0.39 -28.90
N GLY A 188 7.95 0.86 -29.59
CA GLY A 188 7.64 0.54 -30.98
C GLY A 188 6.85 -0.75 -31.21
N ALA A 189 6.43 -1.49 -30.17
CA ALA A 189 5.71 -2.74 -30.33
C ALA A 189 4.21 -2.53 -30.65
N GLN A 190 3.63 -3.43 -31.45
CA GLN A 190 2.20 -3.43 -31.76
C GLN A 190 1.44 -4.19 -30.67
N VAL A 191 1.04 -3.49 -29.60
CA VAL A 191 0.47 -4.12 -28.40
C VAL A 191 -1.03 -4.33 -28.48
N GLU A 192 -1.44 -5.59 -28.59
CA GLU A 192 -2.81 -6.09 -28.50
C GLU A 192 -3.08 -6.53 -27.05
N ALA A 193 -4.07 -5.91 -26.39
CA ALA A 193 -4.42 -6.21 -25.01
C ALA A 193 -5.80 -6.89 -24.95
N VAL A 194 -5.88 -8.07 -24.33
CA VAL A 194 -7.08 -8.93 -24.35
C VAL A 194 -7.52 -9.29 -22.94
N CYS A 195 -8.84 -9.21 -22.71
CA CYS A 195 -9.49 -9.58 -21.47
C CYS A 195 -9.75 -11.09 -21.42
N ALA A 196 -9.27 -11.77 -20.38
CA ALA A 196 -9.52 -13.20 -20.13
C ALA A 196 -10.45 -13.46 -18.92
N TYR A 197 -10.62 -12.48 -18.04
CA TYR A 197 -11.52 -12.56 -16.89
C TYR A 197 -12.01 -11.17 -16.48
N ARG A 198 -13.12 -11.13 -15.73
CA ARG A 198 -13.60 -9.92 -15.07
C ARG A 198 -13.60 -10.07 -13.55
N ARG A 199 -13.30 -8.99 -12.83
CA ARG A 199 -13.46 -8.88 -11.38
C ARG A 199 -14.87 -8.38 -11.10
N VAL A 200 -15.72 -9.24 -10.58
CA VAL A 200 -17.06 -8.84 -10.12
C VAL A 200 -17.13 -8.92 -8.60
N VAL A 201 -17.97 -8.09 -7.99
CA VAL A 201 -18.32 -8.25 -6.57
C VAL A 201 -19.37 -9.36 -6.51
N PRO A 202 -19.09 -10.52 -5.88
CA PRO A 202 -20.09 -11.57 -5.73
C PRO A 202 -21.20 -11.07 -4.79
N ALA A 203 -22.43 -11.54 -5.02
CA ALA A 203 -23.54 -11.31 -4.10
C ALA A 203 -23.50 -12.38 -2.98
N PRO A 204 -23.17 -12.04 -1.72
CA PRO A 204 -23.10 -13.05 -0.67
C PRO A 204 -24.50 -13.58 -0.33
N SER A 205 -24.61 -14.88 -0.08
CA SER A 205 -25.91 -15.52 0.21
C SER A 205 -26.52 -15.00 1.51
N ALA A 206 -27.84 -15.20 1.67
CA ALA A 206 -28.54 -14.88 2.92
C ALA A 206 -27.90 -15.59 4.13
N ASP A 207 -27.45 -16.83 3.96
CA ASP A 207 -26.79 -17.63 4.99
C ASP A 207 -25.38 -17.11 5.32
N ALA A 208 -24.63 -16.65 4.31
CA ALA A 208 -23.33 -16.01 4.52
C ALA A 208 -23.48 -14.73 5.34
N TRP A 209 -24.48 -13.89 5.02
CA TRP A 209 -24.82 -12.72 5.83
C TRP A 209 -25.34 -13.10 7.22
N ALA A 210 -26.13 -14.16 7.37
CA ALA A 210 -26.57 -14.65 8.68
C ALA A 210 -25.38 -15.05 9.57
N ARG A 211 -24.40 -15.79 9.01
CA ARG A 211 -23.13 -16.10 9.71
C ARG A 211 -22.37 -14.83 10.08
N VAL A 212 -22.24 -13.85 9.18
CA VAL A 212 -21.61 -12.54 9.49
C VAL A 212 -22.32 -11.84 10.64
N ARG A 213 -23.65 -11.80 10.68
CA ARG A 213 -24.40 -11.16 11.78
C ARG A 213 -24.18 -11.83 13.13
N VAL A 214 -24.03 -13.16 13.18
CA VAL A 214 -23.66 -13.89 14.41
C VAL A 214 -22.25 -13.50 14.89
N LEU A 215 -21.29 -13.31 13.97
CA LEU A 215 -19.95 -12.82 14.32
C LEU A 215 -19.99 -11.38 14.84
N LEU A 216 -20.69 -10.48 14.15
CA LEU A 216 -20.87 -9.07 14.55
C LEU A 216 -21.68 -8.91 15.85
N GLY A 217 -22.50 -9.90 16.21
CA GLY A 217 -23.20 -9.99 17.50
C GLY A 217 -22.31 -10.29 18.70
N GLY A 218 -21.00 -10.49 18.51
CA GLY A 218 -20.01 -10.63 19.59
C GLY A 218 -19.28 -11.98 19.64
N ALA A 219 -19.52 -12.90 18.69
CA ALA A 219 -18.72 -14.11 18.59
C ALA A 219 -17.29 -13.79 18.11
N PRO A 220 -16.26 -14.46 18.66
CA PRO A 220 -14.86 -14.07 18.44
C PRO A 220 -14.43 -14.32 16.99
N HIS A 221 -13.92 -13.28 16.32
CA HIS A 221 -13.54 -13.36 14.90
C HIS A 221 -12.49 -12.34 14.47
N ALA A 222 -11.95 -12.53 13.27
CA ALA A 222 -11.17 -11.52 12.56
C ALA A 222 -11.37 -11.63 11.03
N TRP A 223 -11.29 -10.49 10.33
CA TRP A 223 -11.39 -10.37 8.88
C TRP A 223 -10.02 -10.35 8.22
N LEU A 224 -9.80 -11.17 7.19
CA LEU A 224 -8.58 -11.13 6.36
C LEU A 224 -8.87 -10.40 5.04
N LEU A 225 -8.37 -9.17 4.90
CA LEU A 225 -8.49 -8.39 3.67
C LEU A 225 -7.14 -8.34 2.94
N THR A 226 -7.05 -8.97 1.77
CA THR A 226 -5.80 -9.08 1.00
C THR A 226 -5.68 -8.11 -0.18
N SER A 227 -6.63 -7.19 -0.36
CA SER A 227 -6.50 -6.09 -1.33
C SER A 227 -7.30 -4.86 -0.92
N SER A 228 -6.84 -3.66 -1.33
CA SER A 228 -7.59 -2.40 -1.18
C SER A 228 -8.91 -2.39 -1.95
N GLU A 229 -9.07 -3.28 -2.94
CA GLU A 229 -10.32 -3.50 -3.66
C GLU A 229 -11.32 -4.26 -2.79
N GLY A 230 -10.88 -5.34 -2.13
CA GLY A 230 -11.67 -6.07 -1.13
C GLY A 230 -12.18 -5.16 -0.01
N VAL A 231 -11.35 -4.24 0.50
CA VAL A 231 -11.78 -3.23 1.51
C VAL A 231 -12.98 -2.42 1.03
N ARG A 232 -12.92 -1.88 -0.20
CA ARG A 232 -14.03 -1.07 -0.77
C ARG A 232 -15.27 -1.91 -1.05
N ASN A 233 -15.07 -3.14 -1.52
CA ASN A 233 -16.17 -4.06 -1.80
C ASN A 233 -16.89 -4.47 -0.51
N LEU A 234 -16.16 -4.73 0.58
CA LEU A 234 -16.73 -4.99 1.91
C LEU A 234 -17.59 -3.84 2.40
N ASP A 235 -17.04 -2.62 2.35
CA ASP A 235 -17.70 -1.43 2.89
C ASP A 235 -18.93 -1.01 2.05
N ALA A 236 -18.89 -1.21 0.73
CA ALA A 236 -20.05 -1.05 -0.15
C ALA A 236 -21.14 -2.11 0.12
N LEU A 237 -20.76 -3.40 0.22
CA LEU A 237 -21.67 -4.49 0.54
C LEU A 237 -22.30 -4.32 1.94
N ALA A 238 -21.50 -3.90 2.93
CA ALA A 238 -21.95 -3.65 4.29
C ALA A 238 -22.99 -2.54 4.35
N ARG A 239 -22.76 -1.38 3.70
CA ARG A 239 -23.74 -0.29 3.63
C ARG A 239 -25.06 -0.67 2.94
N GLY A 240 -25.07 -1.70 2.09
CA GLY A 240 -26.29 -2.23 1.48
C GLY A 240 -27.00 -3.34 2.26
N SER A 241 -26.30 -4.03 3.17
CA SER A 241 -26.74 -5.33 3.73
C SER A 241 -26.79 -5.40 5.26
N LEU A 242 -26.18 -4.43 5.95
CA LEU A 242 -26.11 -4.34 7.41
C LEU A 242 -26.85 -3.11 7.93
N THR A 243 -27.41 -3.22 9.13
CA THR A 243 -27.91 -2.06 9.88
C THR A 243 -26.75 -1.17 10.35
N PRO A 244 -27.00 0.11 10.71
CA PRO A 244 -25.95 0.99 11.21
C PRO A 244 -25.20 0.46 12.45
N ALA A 245 -25.88 -0.31 13.30
CA ALA A 245 -25.27 -0.92 14.49
C ALA A 245 -24.32 -2.08 14.11
N GLU A 246 -24.70 -2.90 13.13
CA GLU A 246 -23.88 -3.98 12.60
C GLU A 246 -22.69 -3.44 11.78
N HIS A 247 -22.87 -2.38 10.98
CA HIS A 247 -21.76 -1.71 10.29
C HIS A 247 -20.77 -1.10 11.28
N ALA A 248 -21.26 -0.45 12.35
CA ALA A 248 -20.41 0.02 13.45
C ALA A 248 -19.76 -1.12 14.27
N ALA A 249 -20.30 -2.34 14.26
CA ALA A 249 -19.63 -3.52 14.81
C ALA A 249 -18.52 -4.02 13.87
N LEU A 250 -18.78 -4.04 12.55
CA LEU A 250 -17.83 -4.45 11.52
C LEU A 250 -16.57 -3.58 11.51
N LEU A 251 -16.73 -2.26 11.60
CA LEU A 251 -15.60 -1.32 11.62
C LEU A 251 -14.69 -1.48 12.86
N ARG A 252 -15.23 -1.96 13.98
CA ARG A 252 -14.47 -2.24 15.21
C ARG A 252 -13.87 -3.66 15.23
N ALA A 253 -14.29 -4.55 14.34
CA ALA A 253 -13.83 -5.93 14.30
C ALA A 253 -12.33 -6.03 13.93
N PRO A 254 -11.57 -7.00 14.49
CA PRO A 254 -10.17 -7.19 14.14
C PRO A 254 -9.98 -7.50 12.66
N LEU A 255 -9.04 -6.80 12.01
CA LEU A 255 -8.77 -6.87 10.58
C LEU A 255 -7.28 -7.15 10.35
N VAL A 256 -6.96 -8.23 9.64
CA VAL A 256 -5.60 -8.59 9.21
C VAL A 256 -5.37 -8.13 7.78
N ALA A 257 -4.32 -7.32 7.58
CA ALA A 257 -3.92 -6.76 6.29
C ALA A 257 -2.46 -7.11 5.97
N PRO A 258 -2.14 -7.73 4.81
CA PRO A 258 -0.78 -8.15 4.48
C PRO A 258 0.13 -7.06 3.91
N HIS A 259 -0.40 -5.85 3.65
CA HIS A 259 0.36 -4.76 3.03
C HIS A 259 -0.08 -3.39 3.57
N PRO A 260 0.83 -2.43 3.83
CA PRO A 260 0.51 -1.13 4.43
C PRO A 260 -0.62 -0.37 3.72
N ARG A 261 -0.60 -0.31 2.39
CA ARG A 261 -1.65 0.33 1.57
C ARG A 261 -3.07 -0.25 1.81
N ILE A 262 -3.18 -1.54 2.16
CA ILE A 262 -4.47 -2.17 2.46
C ILE A 262 -4.95 -1.71 3.84
N ALA A 263 -4.06 -1.70 4.83
CA ALA A 263 -4.35 -1.18 6.17
C ALA A 263 -4.72 0.32 6.14
N GLU A 264 -4.02 1.11 5.32
CA GLU A 264 -4.38 2.51 5.04
C GLU A 264 -5.79 2.63 4.42
N THR A 265 -6.09 1.84 3.37
CA THR A 265 -7.44 1.83 2.77
C THR A 265 -8.51 1.45 3.80
N ALA A 266 -8.23 0.53 4.71
CA ALA A 266 -9.13 0.13 5.79
C ALA A 266 -9.34 1.26 6.82
N ARG A 267 -8.29 1.99 7.22
CA ARG A 267 -8.43 3.19 8.06
C ARG A 267 -9.28 4.27 7.37
N SER A 268 -9.08 4.50 6.07
CA SER A 268 -9.91 5.43 5.29
C SER A 268 -11.38 5.00 5.16
N ALA A 269 -11.67 3.71 5.28
CA ALA A 269 -13.04 3.16 5.36
C ALA A 269 -13.60 3.15 6.80
N GLY A 270 -12.82 3.58 7.79
CA GLY A 270 -13.24 3.69 9.20
C GLY A 270 -12.95 2.46 10.07
N PHE A 271 -12.11 1.51 9.63
CA PHE A 271 -11.75 0.36 10.48
C PHE A 271 -10.72 0.75 11.56
N ASP A 272 -11.06 0.46 12.82
CA ASP A 272 -10.25 0.79 14.00
C ASP A 272 -9.15 -0.25 14.27
N THR A 273 -9.51 -1.54 14.28
CA THR A 273 -8.66 -2.62 14.82
C THR A 273 -7.85 -3.34 13.74
N ILE A 274 -6.75 -2.74 13.26
CA ILE A 274 -5.98 -3.28 12.11
C ILE A 274 -4.61 -3.83 12.50
N THR A 275 -4.40 -5.12 12.25
CA THR A 275 -3.11 -5.82 12.37
C THR A 275 -2.44 -5.96 11.01
N ALA A 276 -1.23 -5.41 10.85
CA ALA A 276 -0.41 -5.62 9.66
C ALA A 276 0.38 -6.93 9.79
N SER A 277 0.08 -7.95 8.97
CA SER A 277 0.81 -9.24 9.02
C SER A 277 2.11 -9.22 8.20
N GLY A 278 2.20 -8.35 7.19
CA GLY A 278 3.13 -8.52 6.08
C GLY A 278 2.65 -9.61 5.07
N PRO A 279 3.32 -9.73 3.92
CA PRO A 279 2.89 -10.58 2.81
C PRO A 279 3.11 -12.08 3.08
N GLY A 280 2.41 -12.94 2.34
CA GLY A 280 2.58 -14.40 2.39
C GLY A 280 1.80 -15.10 3.52
N ASP A 281 1.34 -16.31 3.22
CA ASP A 281 0.32 -17.00 4.02
C ASP A 281 0.81 -17.44 5.40
N ALA A 282 2.10 -17.75 5.55
CA ALA A 282 2.69 -18.09 6.85
C ALA A 282 2.58 -16.93 7.86
N ARG A 283 2.78 -15.68 7.42
CA ARG A 283 2.67 -14.48 8.27
C ARG A 283 1.22 -14.11 8.57
N ILE A 284 0.32 -14.25 7.58
CA ILE A 284 -1.13 -14.10 7.77
C ILE A 284 -1.66 -15.11 8.81
N LEU A 285 -1.24 -16.37 8.68
CA LEU A 285 -1.60 -17.46 9.59
C LEU A 285 -1.06 -17.23 11.01
N ALA A 286 0.16 -16.71 11.15
CA ALA A 286 0.70 -16.32 12.45
C ALA A 286 -0.10 -15.18 13.12
N ALA A 287 -0.50 -14.15 12.35
CA ALA A 287 -1.32 -13.05 12.85
C ALA A 287 -2.72 -13.51 13.30
N LEU A 288 -3.39 -14.36 12.52
CA LEU A 288 -4.69 -14.94 12.88
C LEU A 288 -4.61 -15.86 14.11
N ARG A 289 -3.51 -16.61 14.28
CA ARG A 289 -3.25 -17.39 15.51
C ARG A 289 -3.06 -16.49 16.74
N ALA A 290 -2.32 -15.38 16.61
CA ALA A 290 -2.12 -14.43 17.70
C ALA A 290 -3.46 -13.81 18.15
N LEU A 291 -4.30 -13.38 17.21
CA LEU A 291 -5.65 -12.89 17.51
C LEU A 291 -6.54 -13.98 18.16
N SER A 292 -6.48 -15.22 17.67
CA SER A 292 -7.18 -16.37 18.26
C SER A 292 -6.73 -16.70 19.69
N ALA A 293 -5.46 -16.49 20.03
CA ALA A 293 -4.94 -16.66 21.38
C ALA A 293 -5.40 -15.52 22.32
N SER A 294 -5.20 -14.26 21.90
CA SER A 294 -5.65 -13.08 22.65
C SER A 294 -7.16 -13.08 22.91
N SER A 295 -7.95 -13.52 21.94
CA SER A 295 -9.41 -13.61 22.07
C SER A 295 -9.86 -14.69 23.07
N ARG A 296 -9.05 -15.72 23.33
CA ARG A 296 -9.33 -16.71 24.38
C ARG A 296 -8.95 -16.18 25.77
N ALA A 297 -7.78 -15.56 25.88
CA ALA A 297 -7.33 -14.92 27.11
C ALA A 297 -8.24 -13.77 27.60
N ALA A 298 -9.10 -13.22 26.74
CA ALA A 298 -10.12 -12.24 27.08
C ALA A 298 -11.49 -12.84 27.49
N LEU A 299 -11.70 -14.15 27.28
CA LEU A 299 -12.93 -14.87 27.66
C LEU A 299 -12.76 -15.62 28.99
N ASP A 300 -11.54 -16.00 29.35
CA ASP A 300 -11.21 -16.57 30.67
C ASP A 300 -11.07 -15.45 31.72
N PRO A 301 -11.83 -15.45 32.83
CA PRO A 301 -11.68 -14.46 33.89
C PRO A 301 -10.36 -14.65 34.65
N PRO A 302 -9.70 -13.57 35.14
CA PRO A 302 -8.42 -13.67 35.84
C PRO A 302 -8.59 -14.35 37.20
N VAL A 303 -8.25 -15.64 37.26
CA VAL A 303 -8.18 -16.40 38.52
C VAL A 303 -6.96 -15.90 39.31
N TRP A 304 -7.20 -15.04 40.31
CA TRP A 304 -6.20 -14.67 41.31
C TRP A 304 -5.81 -15.89 42.17
N ALA A 305 -4.83 -16.66 41.70
CA ALA A 305 -4.09 -17.60 42.53
C ALA A 305 -3.05 -16.83 43.37
N PRO A 306 -3.03 -16.98 44.71
CA PRO A 306 -2.09 -16.25 45.56
C PRO A 306 -0.65 -16.80 45.45
N THR A 307 0.33 -15.92 45.65
CA THR A 307 1.76 -16.22 45.57
C THR A 307 2.18 -17.30 46.55
N ALA A 308 2.72 -18.42 46.05
CA ALA A 308 3.34 -19.47 46.85
C ALA A 308 4.73 -19.81 46.30
N GLN A 309 5.77 -19.36 47.01
CA GLN A 309 7.14 -19.85 46.82
C GLN A 309 7.31 -21.17 47.56
N ALA A 310 7.78 -22.24 46.90
CA ALA A 310 8.46 -23.35 47.59
C ALA A 310 9.28 -24.24 46.62
N SER A 311 10.54 -24.47 47.02
CA SER A 311 11.38 -25.66 46.76
C SER A 311 10.96 -26.69 45.70
N SER A 312 11.85 -26.91 44.73
CA SER A 312 11.95 -28.19 44.02
C SER A 312 12.29 -29.33 44.99
N SER A 313 11.54 -30.43 44.93
CA SER A 313 11.95 -31.72 45.48
C SER A 313 11.51 -32.85 44.54
N THR A 314 12.44 -33.74 44.17
CA THR A 314 12.24 -34.71 43.08
C THR A 314 12.39 -36.14 43.58
N HIS A 315 11.26 -36.80 43.79
CA HIS A 315 11.14 -38.26 43.85
C HIS A 315 9.83 -38.65 43.16
N SER A 316 9.63 -39.81 42.54
CA SER A 316 10.46 -40.91 42.04
C SER A 316 9.48 -42.06 41.77
N ARG A 317 9.21 -42.39 40.50
CA ARG A 317 8.55 -43.63 40.05
C ARG A 317 8.75 -43.73 38.52
N MET A 318 9.47 -44.66 37.89
CA MET A 318 9.76 -46.10 38.09
C MET A 318 8.79 -47.03 37.34
N THR A 319 9.29 -47.59 36.22
CA THR A 319 9.06 -48.94 35.64
C THR A 319 10.24 -49.18 34.67
N ASP A 320 11.16 -50.11 34.94
CA ASP A 320 11.26 -51.46 34.34
C ASP A 320 11.89 -51.46 32.92
N THR A 321 12.70 -52.43 32.49
CA THR A 321 12.86 -53.84 32.96
C THR A 321 14.29 -54.36 32.71
N ASN A 322 14.81 -55.25 33.58
CA ASN A 322 15.86 -56.29 33.42
C ASN A 322 17.16 -56.04 32.59
N GLN A 323 18.33 -56.60 32.92
CA GLN A 323 18.71 -57.74 33.80
C GLN A 323 20.15 -57.45 34.37
N GLU A 324 20.88 -58.24 35.17
CA GLU A 324 20.81 -59.67 35.55
C GLU A 324 21.50 -59.96 36.93
N SER A 325 21.45 -61.23 37.34
CA SER A 325 22.23 -62.02 38.31
C SER A 325 23.71 -61.64 38.58
N SER A 326 24.37 -62.04 39.68
CA SER A 326 23.97 -62.67 40.97
C SER A 326 25.17 -62.65 41.94
N SER A 327 24.99 -63.09 43.20
CA SER A 327 26.01 -63.03 44.25
C SER A 327 26.54 -64.39 44.77
N ALA A 328 27.78 -64.34 45.29
CA ALA A 328 28.40 -65.18 46.33
C ALA A 328 29.14 -66.52 46.01
N SER A 329 30.33 -66.64 46.64
CA SER A 329 30.98 -67.85 47.24
C SER A 329 31.66 -68.95 46.39
N SER A 330 33.01 -69.00 46.42
CA SER A 330 33.81 -70.25 46.50
C SER A 330 35.32 -70.06 46.80
N GLN A 331 35.96 -71.08 47.40
CA GLN A 331 37.41 -71.29 47.71
C GLN A 331 37.92 -72.54 46.93
N PRO A 332 39.16 -73.10 47.09
CA PRO A 332 40.55 -72.56 47.19
C PRO A 332 41.56 -73.35 46.28
N ALA A 333 42.85 -73.48 46.69
CA ALA A 333 43.92 -74.42 46.20
C ALA A 333 44.75 -74.03 44.93
N ALA A 334 46.02 -74.46 44.70
CA ALA A 334 47.00 -75.24 45.49
C ALA A 334 48.50 -75.03 45.10
N THR A 335 49.39 -75.65 45.91
CA THR A 335 50.88 -75.76 46.02
C THR A 335 51.60 -76.56 44.89
N PRO A 336 52.89 -77.05 44.94
CA PRO A 336 53.98 -77.13 45.99
C PRO A 336 55.41 -76.73 45.47
N PRO A 337 56.60 -77.12 46.03
CA PRO A 337 57.02 -77.88 47.25
C PRO A 337 58.08 -77.09 48.12
N PHE A 338 59.11 -77.56 48.89
CA PHE A 338 59.71 -78.88 49.23
C PHE A 338 60.59 -78.86 50.54
N VAL A 339 60.66 -80.01 51.25
CA VAL A 339 61.54 -80.62 52.32
C VAL A 339 62.52 -79.89 53.31
N PRO A 340 62.82 -80.50 54.51
CA PRO A 340 63.66 -80.00 55.63
C PRO A 340 64.95 -80.84 55.93
N PRO A 341 65.66 -80.74 57.10
CA PRO A 341 65.39 -81.61 58.30
C PRO A 341 65.74 -81.00 59.72
N MET A 342 64.97 -81.21 60.80
CA MET A 342 64.99 -82.23 61.90
C MET A 342 65.90 -81.97 63.17
N PRO A 343 65.61 -82.56 64.38
CA PRO A 343 66.08 -82.05 65.70
C PRO A 343 66.82 -83.08 66.62
N PRO A 344 67.30 -82.65 67.82
CA PRO A 344 67.57 -83.52 68.98
C PRO A 344 66.69 -83.20 70.24
N VAL A 345 66.98 -83.81 71.41
CA VAL A 345 65.93 -84.24 72.38
C VAL A 345 66.39 -84.37 73.87
N TYR A 346 65.53 -83.98 74.84
CA TYR A 346 65.58 -84.25 76.32
C TYR A 346 66.82 -83.70 77.09
N ASP A 347 66.99 -83.69 78.44
CA ASP A 347 66.24 -84.24 79.61
C ASP A 347 66.42 -83.35 80.89
N ALA A 348 65.84 -83.74 82.05
CA ALA A 348 65.95 -83.06 83.37
C ALA A 348 67.01 -83.70 84.32
N PRO A 349 67.45 -83.04 85.43
CA PRO A 349 66.83 -83.32 86.76
C PRO A 349 66.93 -82.20 87.84
N ARG A 350 66.55 -82.54 89.09
CA ARG A 350 66.40 -81.67 90.30
C ARG A 350 67.66 -81.57 91.18
N ARG A 351 67.77 -80.53 92.05
CA ARG A 351 67.98 -80.67 93.53
C ARG A 351 67.85 -79.36 94.35
N ARG A 352 67.88 -79.50 95.69
CA ARG A 352 67.43 -78.56 96.76
C ARG A 352 68.49 -77.54 97.22
N GLY A 353 68.05 -76.40 97.78
CA GLY A 353 68.73 -75.71 98.90
C GLY A 353 68.53 -74.18 99.00
N GLY A 354 68.13 -73.65 100.17
CA GLY A 354 68.25 -72.20 100.49
C GLY A 354 66.99 -71.31 100.35
N GLY A 355 65.82 -71.75 100.82
CA GLY A 355 64.52 -71.19 100.40
C GLY A 355 64.00 -69.86 100.98
N PHE A 356 64.69 -69.16 101.90
CA PHE A 356 64.09 -67.96 102.56
C PHE A 356 64.55 -66.61 101.97
N VAL A 357 65.86 -66.38 101.81
CA VAL A 357 66.39 -65.13 101.24
C VAL A 357 65.91 -64.92 99.80
N TRP A 358 65.88 -65.99 99.01
CA TRP A 358 65.33 -65.98 97.65
C TRP A 358 63.83 -65.67 97.61
N LEU A 359 63.05 -66.00 98.63
CA LEU A 359 61.61 -65.73 98.67
C LEU A 359 61.33 -64.23 98.88
N VAL A 360 62.12 -63.55 99.71
CA VAL A 360 62.04 -62.09 99.88
C VAL A 360 62.50 -61.36 98.61
N LEU A 361 63.60 -61.79 97.99
CA LEU A 361 64.06 -61.22 96.71
C LEU A 361 63.05 -61.47 95.57
N LEU A 362 62.43 -62.66 95.52
CA LEU A 362 61.37 -62.97 94.57
C LEU A 362 60.14 -62.07 94.78
N LEU A 363 59.69 -61.88 96.02
CA LEU A 363 58.59 -60.96 96.33
C LEU A 363 58.91 -59.52 95.94
N LEU A 364 60.13 -59.05 96.18
CA LEU A 364 60.54 -57.70 95.80
C LEU A 364 60.62 -57.55 94.26
N ALA A 365 61.16 -58.54 93.55
CA ALA A 365 61.21 -58.56 92.08
C ALA A 365 59.83 -58.67 91.43
N VAL A 366 58.90 -59.42 92.04
CA VAL A 366 57.50 -59.49 91.63
C VAL A 366 56.79 -58.16 91.91
N ALA A 367 57.04 -57.52 93.05
CA ALA A 367 56.47 -56.21 93.38
C ALA A 367 56.96 -55.10 92.42
N THR A 368 58.26 -55.05 92.12
CA THR A 368 58.80 -54.09 91.12
C THR A 368 58.35 -54.43 89.69
N GLY A 369 58.21 -55.71 89.35
CA GLY A 369 57.63 -56.15 88.08
C GLY A 369 56.17 -55.74 87.91
N ILE A 370 55.35 -55.92 88.94
CA ILE A 370 53.94 -55.45 88.97
C ILE A 370 53.88 -53.92 88.90
N ALA A 371 54.73 -53.21 89.63
CA ALA A 371 54.79 -51.75 89.59
C ALA A 371 55.22 -51.22 88.21
N ALA A 372 56.22 -51.83 87.58
CA ALA A 372 56.67 -51.50 86.23
C ALA A 372 55.59 -51.80 85.18
N PHE A 373 54.91 -52.94 85.28
CA PHE A 373 53.78 -53.29 84.40
C PHE A 373 52.58 -52.35 84.57
N ALA A 374 52.28 -51.94 85.80
CA ALA A 374 51.24 -50.95 86.08
C ALA A 374 51.63 -49.54 85.57
N LEU A 375 52.91 -49.17 85.64
CA LEU A 375 53.44 -47.92 85.10
C LEU A 375 53.40 -47.93 83.57
N ASN A 376 53.83 -49.01 82.91
CA ASN A 376 53.75 -49.17 81.45
C ASN A 376 52.31 -49.05 80.99
N ARG A 377 51.38 -49.80 81.60
CA ARG A 377 49.94 -49.70 81.34
C ARG A 377 49.33 -48.32 81.63
N LYS A 378 50.02 -47.44 82.36
CA LYS A 378 49.62 -46.05 82.55
C LYS A 378 50.18 -45.13 81.45
N LEU A 379 51.41 -45.40 80.98
CA LEU A 379 52.00 -44.73 79.81
C LEU A 379 51.23 -45.08 78.53
N ASP A 380 50.99 -46.37 78.26
CA ASP A 380 50.17 -46.86 77.13
C ASP A 380 48.82 -46.14 77.04
N ARG A 381 48.20 -45.85 78.20
CA ARG A 381 46.92 -45.13 78.33
C ARG A 381 47.02 -43.62 78.14
N LEU A 382 48.17 -43.02 78.48
CA LEU A 382 48.43 -41.60 78.24
C LEU A 382 48.76 -41.36 76.76
N ASP A 383 49.57 -42.21 76.15
CA ASP A 383 49.94 -42.09 74.73
C ASP A 383 48.74 -42.31 73.82
N THR A 384 47.88 -43.30 74.12
CA THR A 384 46.61 -43.48 73.39
C THR A 384 45.63 -42.32 73.60
N ALA A 385 45.56 -41.72 74.80
CA ALA A 385 44.73 -40.54 75.05
C ALA A 385 45.28 -39.28 74.34
N LEU A 386 46.60 -39.11 74.26
CA LEU A 386 47.25 -38.02 73.52
C LEU A 386 47.05 -38.18 72.01
N ALA A 387 47.25 -39.39 71.47
CA ALA A 387 46.99 -39.70 70.07
C ALA A 387 45.53 -39.45 69.67
N ALA A 388 44.57 -39.88 70.49
CA ALA A 388 43.14 -39.60 70.27
C ALA A 388 42.83 -38.09 70.31
N ARG A 389 43.42 -37.34 71.24
CA ARG A 389 43.26 -35.87 71.30
C ARG A 389 43.89 -35.17 70.10
N GLN A 390 45.04 -35.65 69.62
CA GLN A 390 45.70 -35.12 68.43
C GLN A 390 44.88 -35.40 67.16
N GLN A 391 44.34 -36.61 67.01
CA GLN A 391 43.42 -36.96 65.92
C GLN A 391 42.15 -36.10 65.95
N ALA A 392 41.57 -35.82 67.12
CA ALA A 392 40.42 -34.93 67.25
C ALA A 392 40.72 -33.48 66.79
N LEU A 393 41.90 -32.95 67.10
CA LEU A 393 42.34 -31.63 66.62
C LEU A 393 42.60 -31.61 65.10
N ILE A 394 43.15 -32.69 64.55
CA ILE A 394 43.32 -32.85 63.10
C ILE A 394 41.95 -32.91 62.40
N ALA A 395 40.98 -33.65 62.95
CA ALA A 395 39.62 -33.69 62.43
C ALA A 395 38.93 -32.31 62.46
N GLN A 396 39.02 -31.58 63.58
CA GLN A 396 38.44 -30.23 63.70
C GLN A 396 39.10 -29.23 62.72
N THR A 397 40.42 -29.30 62.53
CA THR A 397 41.11 -28.41 61.57
C THR A 397 40.83 -28.77 60.10
N ALA A 398 40.55 -30.05 59.79
CA ALA A 398 40.05 -30.46 58.48
C ALA A 398 38.60 -29.99 58.23
N GLU A 399 37.72 -30.14 59.22
CA GLU A 399 36.33 -29.67 59.15
C GLU A 399 36.25 -28.14 58.95
N LEU A 400 37.07 -27.39 59.69
CA LEU A 400 37.18 -25.94 59.53
C LEU A 400 37.68 -25.55 58.13
N ARG A 401 38.66 -26.26 57.56
CA ARG A 401 39.13 -26.03 56.19
C ARG A 401 38.03 -26.24 55.15
N MET A 402 37.33 -27.37 55.19
CA MET A 402 36.22 -27.63 54.27
C MET A 402 35.12 -26.56 54.39
N LYS A 403 34.81 -26.10 55.61
CA LYS A 403 33.86 -24.98 55.83
C LYS A 403 34.37 -23.66 55.24
N THR A 404 35.66 -23.34 55.34
CA THR A 404 36.22 -22.14 54.70
C THR A 404 36.26 -22.26 53.17
N GLU A 405 36.61 -23.43 52.62
CA GLU A 405 36.60 -23.68 51.18
C GLU A 405 35.18 -23.58 50.60
N GLN A 406 34.19 -24.15 51.29
CA GLN A 406 32.78 -24.02 50.94
C GLN A 406 32.31 -22.55 51.00
N ALA A 407 32.68 -21.80 52.04
CA ALA A 407 32.34 -20.38 52.16
C ALA A 407 32.94 -19.54 51.01
N ILE A 408 34.22 -19.78 50.68
CA ILE A 408 34.91 -19.13 49.55
C ILE A 408 34.24 -19.47 48.22
N ALA A 409 33.87 -20.74 47.99
CA ALA A 409 33.14 -21.15 46.80
C ALA A 409 31.77 -20.44 46.68
N THR A 410 31.01 -20.33 47.78
CA THR A 410 29.74 -19.58 47.78
C THR A 410 29.93 -18.08 47.58
N ALA A 411 31.04 -17.50 48.05
CA ALA A 411 31.37 -16.09 47.83
C ALA A 411 31.68 -15.82 46.35
N HIS A 412 32.49 -16.67 45.69
CA HIS A 412 32.74 -16.57 44.25
C HIS A 412 31.48 -16.78 43.42
N GLN A 413 30.57 -17.68 43.83
CA GLN A 413 29.29 -17.86 43.17
C GLN A 413 28.38 -16.62 43.29
N ALA A 414 28.38 -15.95 44.45
CA ALA A 414 27.64 -14.70 44.65
C ALA A 414 28.25 -13.55 43.83
N ASP A 415 29.57 -13.43 43.79
CA ASP A 415 30.29 -12.42 43.00
C ASP A 415 30.02 -12.56 41.50
N ALA A 416 30.04 -13.79 40.97
CA ALA A 416 29.67 -14.08 39.59
C ALA A 416 28.19 -13.75 39.29
N GLN A 417 27.28 -13.92 40.26
CA GLN A 417 25.88 -13.50 40.12
C GLN A 417 25.73 -11.97 40.15
N LEU A 418 26.49 -11.26 40.98
CA LEU A 418 26.51 -9.79 41.00
C LEU A 418 27.00 -9.24 39.66
N GLN A 419 28.13 -9.73 39.14
CA GLN A 419 28.65 -9.34 37.82
C GLN A 419 27.63 -9.61 36.69
N GLN A 420 26.88 -10.72 36.75
CA GLN A 420 25.82 -11.01 35.78
C GLN A 420 24.61 -10.05 35.91
N LEU A 421 24.30 -9.58 37.12
CA LEU A 421 23.24 -8.60 37.36
C LEU A 421 23.66 -7.19 36.95
N GLU A 422 24.90 -6.79 37.20
CA GLU A 422 25.49 -5.53 36.74
C GLU A 422 25.55 -5.47 35.21
N GLY A 423 25.97 -6.55 34.54
CA GLY A 423 25.92 -6.66 33.08
C GLY A 423 24.50 -6.46 32.54
N LYS A 424 23.50 -7.18 33.09
CA LYS A 424 22.08 -7.02 32.71
C LYS A 424 21.54 -5.61 32.98
N LEU A 425 22.03 -4.92 34.02
CA LEU A 425 21.66 -3.54 34.31
C LEU A 425 22.23 -2.59 33.23
N ALA A 426 23.49 -2.77 32.84
CA ALA A 426 24.13 -2.00 31.78
C ALA A 426 23.48 -2.24 30.40
N ASP A 427 23.16 -3.50 30.08
CA ASP A 427 22.40 -3.87 28.87
C ASP A 427 21.03 -3.16 28.86
N ALA A 428 20.30 -3.19 29.98
CA ALA A 428 18.99 -2.56 30.10
C ALA A 428 19.05 -1.03 29.97
N GLN A 429 20.07 -0.38 30.56
CA GLN A 429 20.29 1.07 30.40
C GLN A 429 20.64 1.43 28.95
N THR A 430 21.49 0.63 28.30
CA THR A 430 21.87 0.82 26.89
C THR A 430 20.66 0.65 25.97
N ALA A 431 19.82 -0.36 26.22
CA ALA A 431 18.57 -0.59 25.50
C ALA A 431 17.56 0.56 25.68
N GLN A 432 17.45 1.14 26.88
CA GLN A 432 16.61 2.34 27.12
C GLN A 432 17.12 3.55 26.34
N GLN A 433 18.44 3.81 26.33
CA GLN A 433 19.03 4.92 25.56
C GLN A 433 18.81 4.73 24.05
N ALA A 434 19.06 3.53 23.52
CA ALA A 434 18.82 3.21 22.12
C ALA A 434 17.35 3.36 21.71
N LEU A 435 16.42 2.91 22.57
CA LEU A 435 14.98 3.07 22.35
C LEU A 435 14.57 4.56 22.34
N GLN A 436 15.14 5.38 23.23
CA GLN A 436 14.84 6.81 23.26
C GLN A 436 15.41 7.58 22.06
N GLN A 437 16.59 7.18 21.55
CA GLN A 437 17.12 7.65 20.27
C GLN A 437 16.23 7.23 19.09
N GLN A 438 15.73 6.00 19.08
CA GLN A 438 14.78 5.54 18.04
C GLN A 438 13.48 6.35 18.06
N TYR A 439 12.92 6.68 19.22
CA TYR A 439 11.74 7.55 19.32
C TYR A 439 12.02 8.98 18.81
N GLN A 440 13.18 9.55 19.11
CA GLN A 440 13.56 10.89 18.60
C GLN A 440 13.72 10.87 17.07
N ASN A 441 14.45 9.89 16.53
CA ASN A 441 14.65 9.74 15.08
C ASN A 441 13.32 9.48 14.34
N LEU A 442 12.42 8.68 14.91
CA LEU A 442 11.12 8.39 14.32
C LEU A 442 10.17 9.60 14.37
N ALA A 443 10.27 10.45 15.41
CA ALA A 443 9.53 11.71 15.46
C ALA A 443 10.02 12.70 14.38
N ALA A 444 11.35 12.89 14.26
CA ALA A 444 11.96 13.75 13.25
C ALA A 444 11.59 13.29 11.83
N ASN A 445 11.84 12.01 11.51
CA ASN A 445 11.50 11.42 10.21
C ASN A 445 10.01 11.56 9.86
N ARG A 446 9.11 11.54 10.86
CA ARG A 446 7.66 11.73 10.63
C ARG A 446 7.34 13.16 10.23
N ASP A 447 7.86 14.14 10.96
CA ASP A 447 7.58 15.56 10.67
C ASP A 447 8.23 15.97 9.33
N ASP A 448 9.48 15.55 9.05
CA ASP A 448 10.14 15.75 7.75
C ASP A 448 9.34 15.13 6.58
N TRP A 449 8.81 13.92 6.76
CA TRP A 449 7.95 13.28 5.75
C TRP A 449 6.65 14.08 5.50
N THR A 450 6.00 14.59 6.56
CA THR A 450 4.79 15.42 6.38
C THR A 450 5.09 16.75 5.68
N LEU A 451 6.27 17.34 5.91
CA LEU A 451 6.72 18.55 5.22
C LEU A 451 7.05 18.29 3.75
N ALA A 452 7.67 17.15 3.42
CA ALA A 452 7.93 16.74 2.04
C ALA A 452 6.63 16.45 1.26
N GLU A 453 5.65 15.78 1.87
CA GLU A 453 4.34 15.56 1.25
C GLU A 453 3.63 16.90 0.97
N VAL A 454 3.75 17.87 1.88
CA VAL A 454 3.15 19.20 1.72
C VAL A 454 3.92 20.08 0.72
N GLU A 455 5.23 19.94 0.60
CA GLU A 455 6.03 20.51 -0.50
C GLU A 455 5.46 20.05 -1.85
N GLN A 456 5.17 18.75 -1.98
CA GLN A 456 4.57 18.18 -3.19
C GLN A 456 3.13 18.65 -3.45
N ILE A 457 2.29 18.77 -2.41
CA ILE A 457 0.92 19.31 -2.54
C ILE A 457 0.95 20.78 -2.98
N LEU A 458 1.80 21.62 -2.39
CA LEU A 458 1.89 23.04 -2.74
C LEU A 458 2.57 23.26 -4.11
N ALA A 459 3.57 22.47 -4.47
CA ALA A 459 4.20 22.52 -5.79
C ALA A 459 3.22 22.12 -6.90
N SER A 460 2.49 21.02 -6.71
CA SER A 460 1.46 20.58 -7.67
C SER A 460 0.27 21.54 -7.72
N ALA A 461 -0.15 22.12 -6.60
CA ALA A 461 -1.15 23.20 -6.58
C ALA A 461 -0.69 24.44 -7.34
N SER A 462 0.59 24.84 -7.19
CA SER A 462 1.16 26.00 -7.89
C SER A 462 1.24 25.76 -9.40
N GLN A 463 1.68 24.56 -9.81
CA GLN A 463 1.72 24.15 -11.20
C GLN A 463 0.30 24.07 -11.80
N GLN A 464 -0.68 23.50 -11.09
CA GLN A 464 -2.07 23.46 -11.53
C GLN A 464 -2.70 24.86 -11.61
N LEU A 465 -2.39 25.75 -10.66
CA LEU A 465 -2.86 27.13 -10.67
C LEU A 465 -2.30 27.91 -11.87
N GLN A 466 -1.02 27.72 -12.20
CA GLN A 466 -0.40 28.30 -13.39
C GLN A 466 -0.95 27.73 -14.70
N LEU A 467 -1.15 26.41 -14.79
CA LEU A 467 -1.61 25.73 -16.02
C LEU A 467 -3.12 25.86 -16.28
N THR A 468 -3.95 25.91 -15.23
CA THR A 468 -5.43 25.85 -15.34
C THR A 468 -6.13 27.12 -14.88
N GLY A 469 -5.45 28.00 -14.14
CA GLY A 469 -6.03 29.18 -13.48
C GLY A 469 -7.16 28.86 -12.50
N ASN A 470 -7.26 27.61 -12.01
CA ASN A 470 -8.32 27.17 -11.13
C ASN A 470 -8.00 27.48 -9.65
N THR A 471 -8.47 28.64 -9.19
CA THR A 471 -8.30 29.09 -7.80
C THR A 471 -9.00 28.19 -6.78
N GLN A 472 -10.10 27.53 -7.13
CA GLN A 472 -10.81 26.61 -6.22
C GLN A 472 -10.00 25.33 -5.96
N LEU A 473 -9.39 24.76 -7.02
CA LEU A 473 -8.56 23.56 -6.90
C LEU A 473 -7.28 23.85 -6.09
N ALA A 474 -6.65 25.01 -6.32
CA ALA A 474 -5.53 25.48 -5.51
C ALA A 474 -5.93 25.71 -4.05
N LEU A 475 -7.08 26.36 -3.79
CA LEU A 475 -7.60 26.60 -2.44
C LEU A 475 -7.85 25.29 -1.67
N PHE A 476 -8.42 24.28 -2.34
CA PHE A 476 -8.63 22.95 -1.75
C PHE A 476 -7.29 22.26 -1.42
N ALA A 477 -6.29 22.37 -2.30
CA ALA A 477 -4.95 21.83 -2.05
C ALA A 477 -4.25 22.53 -0.86
N LEU A 478 -4.38 23.85 -0.72
CA LEU A 478 -3.85 24.57 0.45
C LEU A 478 -4.59 24.21 1.74
N GLN A 479 -5.91 23.99 1.70
CA GLN A 479 -6.68 23.51 2.85
C GLN A 479 -6.26 22.08 3.27
N SER A 480 -6.00 21.21 2.30
CA SER A 480 -5.40 19.87 2.52
C SER A 480 -4.02 19.98 3.17
N ALA A 481 -3.16 20.88 2.69
CA ALA A 481 -1.84 21.14 3.26
C ALA A 481 -1.91 21.64 4.72
N ASP A 482 -2.75 22.63 5.03
CA ASP A 482 -2.92 23.13 6.40
C ASP A 482 -3.48 22.05 7.34
N THR A 483 -4.42 21.22 6.85
CA THR A 483 -5.00 20.11 7.61
C THR A 483 -3.95 19.04 7.97
N ARG A 484 -3.00 18.76 7.06
CA ARG A 484 -1.88 17.84 7.34
C ARG A 484 -0.91 18.42 8.37
N LEU A 485 -0.54 19.70 8.26
CA LEU A 485 0.31 20.34 9.27
C LEU A 485 -0.40 20.52 10.61
N ALA A 486 -1.73 20.59 10.66
CA ALA A 486 -2.48 20.65 11.91
C ALA A 486 -2.30 19.40 12.80
N ALA A 487 -1.86 18.27 12.23
CA ALA A 487 -1.54 17.04 12.96
C ALA A 487 -0.07 16.96 13.47
N SER A 488 0.77 17.96 13.14
CA SER A 488 2.09 18.14 13.75
C SER A 488 2.13 19.39 14.62
N SER A 489 2.60 19.24 15.85
CA SER A 489 2.72 20.33 16.82
C SER A 489 4.12 20.96 16.84
N SER A 490 4.93 20.76 15.79
CA SER A 490 6.29 21.31 15.75
C SER A 490 6.28 22.84 15.62
N PRO A 491 7.21 23.57 16.28
CA PRO A 491 7.29 25.03 16.16
C PRO A 491 7.54 25.50 14.71
N GLN A 492 8.20 24.68 13.89
CA GLN A 492 8.43 24.97 12.47
C GLN A 492 7.15 24.83 11.62
N ALA A 493 6.30 23.82 11.88
CA ALA A 493 5.03 23.67 11.18
C ALA A 493 4.14 24.92 11.34
N LEU A 494 4.14 25.56 12.51
CA LEU A 494 3.39 26.80 12.75
C LEU A 494 3.85 27.98 11.87
N VAL A 495 5.10 28.01 11.40
CA VAL A 495 5.60 29.02 10.46
C VAL A 495 5.05 28.77 9.07
N VAL A 496 5.12 27.51 8.59
CA VAL A 496 4.61 27.10 7.27
C VAL A 496 3.09 27.24 7.20
N ARG A 497 2.34 26.85 8.24
CA ARG A 497 0.88 27.08 8.33
C ARG A 497 0.51 28.56 8.20
N ARG A 498 1.29 29.48 8.78
CA ARG A 498 1.05 30.92 8.65
C ARG A 498 1.26 31.41 7.20
N ALA A 499 2.23 30.86 6.48
CA ALA A 499 2.42 31.15 5.06
C ALA A 499 1.28 30.59 4.19
N ILE A 500 0.85 29.35 4.46
CA ILE A 500 -0.32 28.73 3.80
C ILE A 500 -1.59 29.56 4.03
N ALA A 501 -1.84 30.01 5.26
CA ALA A 501 -2.99 30.87 5.57
C ALA A 501 -2.97 32.20 4.78
N GLN A 502 -1.80 32.81 4.62
CA GLN A 502 -1.65 34.03 3.81
C GLN A 502 -1.96 33.78 2.32
N ASP A 503 -1.50 32.67 1.74
CA ASP A 503 -1.81 32.33 0.34
C ASP A 503 -3.27 31.88 0.15
N ILE A 504 -3.87 31.21 1.13
CA ILE A 504 -5.31 30.93 1.19
C ILE A 504 -6.12 32.24 1.08
N ASP A 505 -5.76 33.27 1.85
CA ASP A 505 -6.51 34.52 1.87
C ASP A 505 -6.23 35.38 0.62
N LYS A 506 -5.03 35.33 0.03
CA LYS A 506 -4.77 35.88 -1.32
C LYS A 506 -5.67 35.23 -2.39
N LEU A 507 -5.83 33.90 -2.35
CA LEU A 507 -6.70 33.18 -3.29
C LEU A 507 -8.17 33.53 -3.12
N LYS A 508 -8.66 33.72 -1.89
CA LYS A 508 -10.03 34.18 -1.62
C LYS A 508 -10.28 35.62 -2.06
N ALA A 509 -9.27 36.49 -1.95
CA ALA A 509 -9.36 37.90 -2.31
C ALA A 509 -9.26 38.15 -3.83
N ALA A 510 -8.85 37.14 -4.61
CA ALA A 510 -8.79 37.24 -6.06
C ALA A 510 -10.21 37.23 -6.67
N PRO A 511 -10.57 38.19 -7.56
CA PRO A 511 -11.89 38.22 -8.18
C PRO A 511 -12.09 36.99 -9.07
N SER A 512 -13.14 36.22 -8.79
CA SER A 512 -13.50 35.03 -9.57
C SER A 512 -13.87 35.42 -11.00
N THR A 513 -13.01 35.09 -11.96
CA THR A 513 -13.16 35.47 -13.36
C THR A 513 -14.38 34.79 -13.99
N ASP A 514 -15.39 35.57 -14.41
CA ASP A 514 -16.52 35.06 -15.17
C ASP A 514 -16.15 34.82 -16.64
N LEU A 515 -15.35 33.76 -16.86
CA LEU A 515 -15.00 33.28 -18.20
C LEU A 515 -16.23 32.88 -19.02
N THR A 516 -17.32 32.48 -18.36
CA THR A 516 -18.59 32.12 -19.00
C THR A 516 -19.29 33.36 -19.57
N GLY A 517 -19.44 34.43 -18.79
CA GLY A 517 -19.97 35.71 -19.26
C GLY A 517 -19.11 36.35 -20.35
N LEU A 518 -17.78 36.25 -20.26
CA LEU A 518 -16.86 36.70 -21.32
C LEU A 518 -17.02 35.87 -22.60
N ALA A 519 -17.20 34.55 -22.50
CA ALA A 519 -17.48 33.69 -23.65
C ALA A 519 -18.85 33.99 -24.28
N ILE A 520 -19.88 34.27 -23.49
CA ILE A 520 -21.23 34.66 -23.98
C ILE A 520 -21.17 35.98 -24.76
N LYS A 521 -20.39 36.98 -24.31
CA LYS A 521 -20.17 38.23 -25.06
C LYS A 521 -19.46 37.98 -26.41
N LEU A 522 -18.53 37.03 -26.45
CA LEU A 522 -17.86 36.60 -27.68
C LEU A 522 -18.82 35.84 -28.61
N ASP A 523 -19.70 34.99 -28.09
CA ASP A 523 -20.71 34.27 -28.88
C ASP A 523 -21.75 35.21 -29.51
N ASP A 524 -22.20 36.25 -28.82
CA ASP A 524 -23.06 37.29 -29.39
C ASP A 524 -22.33 38.09 -30.50
N ALA A 525 -21.06 38.43 -30.29
CA ALA A 525 -20.22 39.05 -31.32
C ALA A 525 -20.04 38.16 -32.57
N ILE A 526 -19.86 36.85 -32.39
CA ILE A 526 -19.75 35.86 -33.48
C ILE A 526 -21.10 35.72 -34.22
N ALA A 527 -22.22 35.67 -33.49
CA ALA A 527 -23.55 35.54 -34.09
C ALA A 527 -23.97 36.77 -34.91
N GLN A 528 -23.54 37.97 -34.51
CA GLN A 528 -23.83 39.21 -35.24
C GLN A 528 -22.93 39.43 -36.47
N ALA A 529 -21.73 38.84 -36.51
CA ALA A 529 -20.68 39.08 -37.51
C ALA A 529 -21.17 38.96 -38.97
N ASP A 530 -21.95 37.92 -39.27
CA ASP A 530 -22.49 37.65 -40.61
C ASP A 530 -23.37 38.80 -41.13
N THR A 531 -24.00 39.56 -40.22
CA THR A 531 -25.03 40.56 -40.50
C THR A 531 -24.52 42.02 -40.46
N LEU A 532 -23.22 42.22 -40.34
CA LEU A 532 -22.59 43.55 -40.26
C LEU A 532 -22.48 44.19 -41.66
N PRO A 533 -22.94 45.43 -41.87
CA PRO A 533 -22.86 46.08 -43.18
C PRO A 533 -21.40 46.45 -43.53
N LEU A 534 -20.98 46.09 -44.74
CA LEU A 534 -19.65 46.44 -45.26
C LEU A 534 -19.60 47.87 -45.81
N LEU A 535 -18.41 48.46 -45.81
CA LEU A 535 -18.16 49.72 -46.52
C LEU A 535 -18.30 49.49 -48.04
N GLY A 536 -19.24 50.22 -48.65
CA GLY A 536 -19.54 50.14 -50.09
C GLY A 536 -20.68 49.18 -50.47
N GLU A 537 -21.23 48.42 -49.53
CA GLU A 537 -22.30 47.47 -49.78
C GLU A 537 -23.65 48.18 -49.99
N VAL A 538 -24.11 48.23 -51.25
CA VAL A 538 -25.38 48.87 -51.62
C VAL A 538 -26.54 48.02 -51.09
N GLN A 539 -27.19 48.51 -50.03
CA GLN A 539 -28.44 47.93 -49.52
C GLN A 539 -29.58 48.18 -50.52
N SER A 540 -29.71 47.27 -51.49
CA SER A 540 -30.99 47.04 -52.17
C SER A 540 -31.97 46.43 -51.16
N GLU A 541 -32.60 47.28 -50.34
CA GLU A 541 -33.80 46.88 -49.60
C GLU A 541 -34.80 46.27 -50.58
N ARG A 542 -35.41 45.15 -50.20
CA ARG A 542 -36.20 44.34 -51.13
C ARG A 542 -37.36 45.14 -51.72
N SER A 543 -37.40 45.19 -53.06
CA SER A 543 -38.64 45.44 -53.80
C SER A 543 -39.65 44.34 -53.44
N ALA A 544 -40.46 44.62 -52.43
CA ALA A 544 -41.44 43.70 -51.86
C ALA A 544 -42.73 44.41 -51.42
N LYS A 545 -42.98 45.65 -51.91
CA LYS A 545 -44.22 46.39 -51.67
C LYS A 545 -44.57 47.50 -52.68
N SER A 546 -44.30 47.28 -53.97
CA SER A 546 -44.92 48.07 -55.05
C SER A 546 -45.20 47.23 -56.30
N ALA A 547 -46.14 46.30 -56.17
CA ALA A 547 -46.68 45.49 -57.26
C ALA A 547 -48.22 45.51 -57.25
N ALA A 548 -48.79 46.68 -56.93
CA ALA A 548 -50.22 46.95 -56.94
C ALA A 548 -50.47 48.43 -57.19
N SER A 549 -51.61 48.78 -57.81
CA SER A 549 -52.05 50.16 -58.05
C SER A 549 -51.17 51.00 -59.00
N ALA A 550 -50.87 50.47 -60.19
CA ALA A 550 -50.82 51.29 -61.40
C ALA A 550 -52.27 51.72 -61.78
N ALA A 551 -52.90 52.54 -60.93
CA ALA A 551 -54.26 53.01 -61.10
C ALA A 551 -54.29 54.23 -62.02
N VAL A 552 -55.21 54.24 -63.00
CA VAL A 552 -55.34 55.33 -63.97
C VAL A 552 -55.89 56.58 -63.28
N ALA A 553 -55.06 57.62 -63.17
CA ALA A 553 -55.44 58.94 -62.68
C ALA A 553 -55.62 59.93 -63.85
N THR A 554 -56.85 60.03 -64.38
CA THR A 554 -57.17 60.95 -65.48
C THR A 554 -57.51 62.35 -64.97
N SER A 555 -56.59 63.30 -65.13
CA SER A 555 -56.86 64.73 -64.97
C SER A 555 -55.94 65.53 -65.90
N ALA A 556 -56.43 66.02 -67.04
CA ALA A 556 -57.26 67.23 -67.21
C ALA A 556 -56.39 68.45 -67.56
N THR A 557 -56.38 68.83 -68.84
CA THR A 557 -55.52 69.89 -69.39
C THR A 557 -56.18 71.26 -69.27
N ALA A 558 -55.52 72.21 -68.59
CA ALA A 558 -55.87 73.63 -68.70
C ALA A 558 -55.32 74.21 -70.03
N PRO A 559 -56.07 75.08 -70.73
CA PRO A 559 -55.67 75.57 -72.05
C PRO A 559 -54.60 76.67 -71.96
N GLY A 560 -53.44 76.49 -72.61
CA GLY A 560 -52.49 77.58 -72.84
C GLY A 560 -51.02 77.18 -73.04
N GLU A 561 -50.51 76.17 -72.33
CA GLU A 561 -49.10 75.77 -72.45
C GLU A 561 -48.87 74.61 -73.44
N SER A 562 -47.70 74.60 -74.09
CA SER A 562 -47.36 73.56 -75.06
C SER A 562 -47.05 72.22 -74.39
N ARG A 563 -47.49 71.11 -75.00
CA ARG A 563 -47.22 69.75 -74.51
C ARG A 563 -45.71 69.47 -74.39
N ALA A 564 -44.90 70.10 -75.24
CA ALA A 564 -43.44 70.05 -75.19
C ALA A 564 -42.88 70.75 -73.93
N ALA A 565 -43.40 71.91 -73.53
CA ALA A 565 -42.96 72.59 -72.30
C ALA A 565 -43.32 71.77 -71.05
N HIS A 566 -44.51 71.17 -71.01
CA HIS A 566 -44.92 70.32 -69.89
C HIS A 566 -44.08 69.03 -69.80
N TRP A 567 -43.80 68.37 -70.94
CA TRP A 567 -42.95 67.19 -70.98
C TRP A 567 -41.49 67.51 -70.60
N TRP A 568 -40.93 68.62 -71.11
CA TRP A 568 -39.59 69.07 -70.71
C TRP A 568 -39.49 69.42 -69.22
N ARG A 569 -40.54 70.03 -68.64
CA ARG A 569 -40.57 70.38 -67.21
C ARG A 569 -40.59 69.14 -66.32
N VAL A 570 -41.34 68.11 -66.70
CA VAL A 570 -41.39 66.81 -65.99
C VAL A 570 -40.11 66.00 -66.18
N PHE A 571 -39.55 65.98 -67.40
CA PHE A 571 -38.31 65.26 -67.69
C PHE A 571 -37.09 65.91 -67.02
N SER A 572 -37.01 67.25 -67.00
CA SER A 572 -35.91 67.96 -66.34
C SER A 572 -36.00 67.99 -64.81
N SER A 573 -37.20 67.92 -64.22
CA SER A 573 -37.33 67.71 -62.77
C SER A 573 -36.92 66.29 -62.37
N ALA A 574 -37.34 65.27 -63.12
CA ALA A 574 -36.93 63.88 -62.86
C ALA A 574 -35.40 63.71 -62.97
N ALA A 575 -34.82 64.12 -64.10
CA ALA A 575 -33.37 64.04 -64.31
C ALA A 575 -32.57 64.95 -63.35
N GLY A 576 -33.12 66.11 -62.96
CA GLY A 576 -32.45 67.09 -62.10
C GLY A 576 -32.25 66.63 -60.66
N ASP A 577 -33.25 65.93 -60.09
CA ASP A 577 -33.16 65.42 -58.71
C ASP A 577 -32.46 64.05 -58.66
N GLU A 578 -32.65 63.17 -59.65
CA GLU A 578 -31.89 61.90 -59.74
C GLU A 578 -30.38 62.17 -59.91
N LEU A 579 -29.96 63.06 -60.82
CA LEU A 579 -28.54 63.36 -61.03
C LEU A 579 -27.86 64.03 -59.82
N ARG A 580 -28.62 64.70 -58.94
CA ARG A 580 -28.08 65.19 -57.65
C ARG A 580 -27.89 64.09 -56.63
N SER A 581 -28.71 63.03 -56.66
CA SER A 581 -28.52 61.86 -55.80
C SER A 581 -27.34 60.98 -56.24
N LEU A 582 -27.06 60.93 -57.54
CA LEU A 582 -26.02 60.07 -58.13
C LEU A 582 -24.56 60.52 -57.89
N VAL A 583 -24.32 61.75 -57.40
CA VAL A 583 -22.97 62.30 -57.20
C VAL A 583 -22.74 62.68 -55.73
N GLN A 584 -22.95 61.73 -54.83
CA GLN A 584 -22.57 61.89 -53.41
C GLN A 584 -21.04 61.71 -53.25
N VAL A 585 -20.28 62.81 -53.32
CA VAL A 585 -18.82 62.81 -53.15
C VAL A 585 -18.43 62.54 -51.69
N ARG A 586 -18.46 61.28 -51.29
CA ARG A 586 -17.92 60.80 -50.00
C ARG A 586 -16.42 60.56 -50.17
N ARG A 587 -15.59 61.35 -49.48
CA ARG A 587 -14.15 61.04 -49.39
C ARG A 587 -13.98 59.71 -48.67
N LEU A 588 -13.31 58.78 -49.34
CA LEU A 588 -12.94 57.45 -48.86
C LEU A 588 -11.41 57.41 -48.91
N ASP A 589 -10.76 57.53 -47.75
CA ASP A 589 -9.31 57.78 -47.68
C ASP A 589 -8.45 56.52 -47.96
N ASN A 590 -9.04 55.42 -48.44
CA ASN A 590 -8.35 54.19 -48.84
C ASN A 590 -9.00 53.60 -50.10
N ALA A 591 -8.21 53.44 -51.18
CA ALA A 591 -8.69 52.90 -52.45
C ALA A 591 -9.03 51.40 -52.40
N ASP A 592 -8.39 50.63 -51.51
CA ASP A 592 -8.58 49.18 -51.38
C ASP A 592 -10.03 48.75 -51.10
N ALA A 593 -10.82 49.61 -50.45
CA ALA A 593 -12.22 49.32 -50.12
C ALA A 593 -13.17 49.40 -51.32
N MET A 594 -12.68 49.87 -52.48
CA MET A 594 -13.52 50.24 -53.63
C MET A 594 -13.69 49.12 -54.68
N LEU A 595 -13.22 47.90 -54.40
CA LEU A 595 -13.30 46.73 -55.31
C LEU A 595 -13.99 45.50 -54.71
N ASN A 596 -14.65 45.63 -53.56
CA ASN A 596 -15.39 44.56 -52.91
C ASN A 596 -16.54 44.03 -53.81
N SER A 597 -16.28 42.96 -54.58
CA SER A 597 -17.36 42.20 -55.21
C SER A 597 -18.22 41.52 -54.13
N PRO A 598 -19.48 41.11 -54.42
CA PRO A 598 -20.34 40.46 -53.43
C PRO A 598 -19.68 39.23 -52.77
N GLU A 599 -18.95 38.44 -53.55
CA GLU A 599 -18.17 37.28 -53.05
C GLU A 599 -17.04 37.70 -52.10
N GLN A 600 -16.32 38.79 -52.40
CA GLN A 600 -15.24 39.29 -51.54
C GLN A 600 -15.76 39.85 -50.21
N GLY A 601 -17.00 40.35 -50.18
CA GLY A 601 -17.64 40.78 -48.94
C GLY A 601 -17.89 39.62 -47.97
N GLU A 602 -18.23 38.43 -48.47
CA GLU A 602 -18.44 37.23 -47.65
C GLU A 602 -17.14 36.77 -46.98
N PHE A 603 -16.02 36.72 -47.74
CA PHE A 603 -14.69 36.40 -47.19
C PHE A 603 -14.23 37.35 -46.07
N ILE A 604 -14.60 38.63 -46.11
CA ILE A 604 -14.25 39.59 -45.04
C ILE A 604 -15.03 39.28 -43.75
N ARG A 605 -16.32 38.92 -43.85
CA ARG A 605 -17.15 38.47 -42.71
C ARG A 605 -16.55 37.22 -42.08
N ASP A 606 -16.25 36.22 -42.90
CA ASP A 606 -15.65 34.96 -42.46
C ASP A 606 -14.27 35.16 -41.82
N ASN A 607 -13.44 36.09 -42.30
CA ASN A 607 -12.16 36.37 -41.66
C ASN A 607 -12.33 36.94 -40.25
N VAL A 608 -13.25 37.90 -40.05
CA VAL A 608 -13.58 38.43 -38.72
C VAL A 608 -14.18 37.35 -37.82
N LYS A 609 -15.10 36.54 -38.35
CA LYS A 609 -15.73 35.43 -37.63
C LYS A 609 -14.71 34.39 -37.18
N LEU A 610 -13.75 34.04 -38.05
CA LEU A 610 -12.66 33.12 -37.74
C LEU A 610 -11.68 33.71 -36.70
N ARG A 611 -11.41 35.02 -36.74
CA ARG A 611 -10.66 35.71 -35.67
C ARG A 611 -11.41 35.68 -34.33
N LEU A 612 -12.73 35.92 -34.32
CA LEU A 612 -13.53 35.84 -33.10
C LEU A 612 -13.65 34.41 -32.56
N LEU A 613 -13.72 33.39 -33.42
CA LEU A 613 -13.66 31.98 -33.02
C LEU A 613 -12.27 31.60 -32.46
N SER A 614 -11.18 32.10 -33.05
CA SER A 614 -9.82 31.94 -32.53
C SER A 614 -9.64 32.65 -31.19
N ALA A 615 -10.18 33.87 -31.04
CA ALA A 615 -10.24 34.59 -29.76
C ALA A 615 -11.03 33.82 -28.70
N ARG A 616 -12.19 33.23 -29.06
CA ARG A 616 -12.96 32.35 -28.15
C ARG A 616 -12.14 31.13 -27.72
N LEU A 617 -11.43 30.49 -28.65
CA LEU A 617 -10.53 29.39 -28.31
C LEU A 617 -9.38 29.85 -27.40
N GLY A 618 -8.82 31.04 -27.64
CA GLY A 618 -7.83 31.70 -26.78
C GLY A 618 -8.34 31.97 -25.37
N LEU A 619 -9.58 32.47 -25.22
CA LEU A 619 -10.23 32.68 -23.93
C LEU A 619 -10.43 31.37 -23.16
N LEU A 620 -10.96 30.34 -23.83
CA LEU A 620 -11.23 29.02 -23.23
C LEU A 620 -9.94 28.25 -22.87
N SER A 621 -8.88 28.41 -23.66
CA SER A 621 -7.54 27.88 -23.37
C SER A 621 -6.68 28.78 -22.48
N ARG A 622 -7.23 29.92 -22.01
CA ARG A 622 -6.53 30.97 -21.23
C ARG A 622 -5.26 31.53 -21.88
N ASN A 623 -5.09 31.37 -23.20
CA ASN A 623 -3.99 31.97 -23.96
C ASN A 623 -4.29 33.45 -24.22
N SER A 624 -3.91 34.30 -23.27
CA SER A 624 -4.09 35.76 -23.31
C SER A 624 -3.41 36.42 -24.52
N ALA A 625 -2.26 35.92 -24.97
CA ALA A 625 -1.53 36.48 -26.11
C ALA A 625 -2.27 36.26 -27.44
N THR A 626 -2.79 35.06 -27.68
CA THR A 626 -3.65 34.78 -28.85
C THR A 626 -4.98 35.52 -28.74
N LEU A 627 -5.61 35.53 -27.56
CA LEU A 627 -6.85 36.28 -27.29
C LEU A 627 -6.71 37.77 -27.63
N GLU A 628 -5.69 38.46 -27.10
CA GLU A 628 -5.49 39.88 -27.37
C GLU A 628 -5.17 40.13 -28.85
N SER A 629 -4.31 39.31 -29.46
CA SER A 629 -3.94 39.41 -30.87
C SER A 629 -5.16 39.28 -31.80
N ASP A 630 -6.00 38.27 -31.59
CA ASP A 630 -7.17 38.02 -32.44
C ASP A 630 -8.32 39.02 -32.20
N LEU A 631 -8.58 39.44 -30.96
CA LEU A 631 -9.53 40.52 -30.68
C LEU A 631 -9.09 41.84 -31.32
N LYS A 632 -7.79 42.16 -31.28
CA LYS A 632 -7.21 43.36 -31.89
C LYS A 632 -7.23 43.30 -33.42
N ALA A 633 -7.00 42.11 -34.00
CA ALA A 633 -7.14 41.88 -35.44
C ALA A 633 -8.61 42.01 -35.89
N ALA A 634 -9.55 41.48 -35.12
CA ALA A 634 -10.99 41.63 -35.37
C ALA A 634 -11.43 43.10 -35.30
N ASP A 635 -11.05 43.86 -34.26
CA ASP A 635 -11.39 45.27 -34.14
C ASP A 635 -10.78 46.12 -35.28
N ALA A 636 -9.54 45.83 -35.69
CA ALA A 636 -8.89 46.50 -36.82
C ALA A 636 -9.58 46.20 -38.17
N ALA A 637 -10.04 44.96 -38.39
CA ALA A 637 -10.81 44.60 -39.58
C ALA A 637 -12.19 45.26 -39.58
N LEU A 638 -12.88 45.28 -38.42
CA LEU A 638 -14.14 46.00 -38.23
C LEU A 638 -14.01 47.51 -38.45
N ALA A 639 -12.87 48.10 -38.09
CA ALA A 639 -12.58 49.51 -38.33
C ALA A 639 -12.20 49.83 -39.79
N ARG A 640 -11.66 48.86 -40.56
CA ARG A 640 -11.17 49.08 -41.94
C ARG A 640 -12.20 48.75 -43.02
N TYR A 641 -13.05 47.74 -42.82
CA TYR A 641 -13.91 47.18 -43.88
C TYR A 641 -15.42 47.28 -43.64
N PHE A 642 -15.86 47.60 -42.41
CA PHE A 642 -17.29 47.64 -42.04
C PHE A 642 -17.75 49.07 -41.74
N ASP A 643 -19.03 49.34 -41.95
CA ASP A 643 -19.58 50.66 -41.68
C ASP A 643 -19.64 50.94 -40.17
N GLY A 644 -18.69 51.76 -39.70
CA GLY A 644 -18.62 52.22 -38.31
C GLY A 644 -19.76 53.15 -37.88
N THR A 645 -20.61 53.63 -38.80
CA THR A 645 -21.83 54.38 -38.45
C THR A 645 -23.02 53.47 -38.11
N SER A 646 -22.96 52.20 -38.51
CA SER A 646 -23.97 51.20 -38.17
C SER A 646 -23.93 50.81 -36.69
N LYS A 647 -25.10 50.84 -36.05
CA LYS A 647 -25.30 50.44 -34.65
C LYS A 647 -24.85 48.99 -34.38
N ARG A 648 -24.98 48.07 -35.35
CA ARG A 648 -24.51 46.67 -35.20
C ARG A 648 -22.98 46.59 -35.09
N THR A 649 -22.27 47.27 -35.98
CA THR A 649 -20.80 47.34 -35.97
C THR A 649 -20.30 47.95 -34.65
N GLN A 650 -20.98 48.97 -34.15
CA GLN A 650 -20.69 49.58 -32.85
C GLN A 650 -20.94 48.61 -31.67
N THR A 651 -22.04 47.85 -31.69
CA THR A 651 -22.32 46.81 -30.68
C THR A 651 -21.25 45.73 -30.66
N VAL A 652 -20.87 45.17 -31.82
CA VAL A 652 -19.83 44.13 -31.89
C VAL A 652 -18.47 44.64 -31.43
N ARG A 653 -18.06 45.86 -31.82
CA ARG A 653 -16.83 46.48 -31.31
C ARG A 653 -16.86 46.77 -29.80
N ALA A 654 -18.03 47.11 -29.25
CA ALA A 654 -18.21 47.25 -27.80
C ALA A 654 -18.05 45.90 -27.07
N LEU A 655 -18.64 44.82 -27.58
CA LEU A 655 -18.47 43.47 -27.02
C LEU A 655 -17.01 43.00 -27.04
N ILE A 656 -16.29 43.22 -28.14
CA ILE A 656 -14.86 42.93 -28.27
C ILE A 656 -14.04 43.70 -27.24
N LYS A 657 -14.33 44.99 -27.05
CA LYS A 657 -13.66 45.83 -26.05
C LYS A 657 -13.96 45.40 -24.61
N ASP A 658 -15.22 45.09 -24.30
CA ASP A 658 -15.65 44.55 -23.00
C ASP A 658 -14.91 43.25 -22.66
N VAL A 659 -14.77 42.33 -23.62
CA VAL A 659 -14.05 41.07 -23.43
C VAL A 659 -12.55 41.32 -23.26
N SER A 660 -11.96 42.21 -24.06
CA SER A 660 -10.55 42.60 -23.94
C SER A 660 -10.23 43.18 -22.54
N GLN A 661 -11.07 44.09 -22.04
CA GLN A 661 -10.89 44.69 -20.71
C GLN A 661 -11.16 43.68 -19.58
N GLY A 662 -12.16 42.80 -19.74
CA GLY A 662 -12.44 41.72 -18.77
C GLY A 662 -11.38 40.61 -18.72
N ALA A 663 -10.58 40.44 -19.77
CA ALA A 663 -9.46 39.51 -19.79
C ALA A 663 -8.16 40.10 -19.21
N GLN A 664 -7.96 41.42 -19.29
CA GLN A 664 -6.74 42.09 -18.80
C GLN A 664 -6.63 42.13 -17.26
N THR A 665 -7.72 41.93 -16.52
CA THR A 665 -7.72 41.85 -15.05
C THR A 665 -7.29 40.49 -14.51
N VAL A 666 -7.02 39.50 -15.36
CA VAL A 666 -6.73 38.10 -14.99
C VAL A 666 -5.24 37.90 -14.65
N ALA A 667 -4.75 38.62 -13.62
CA ALA A 667 -3.48 38.32 -12.99
C ALA A 667 -3.66 37.15 -12.01
N VAL A 668 -3.23 35.94 -12.41
CA VAL A 668 -3.37 34.73 -11.58
C VAL A 668 -2.49 34.85 -10.32
N PRO A 669 -3.04 34.67 -9.10
CA PRO A 669 -2.24 34.67 -7.87
C PRO A 669 -1.18 33.56 -7.88
N ASN A 670 -0.08 33.76 -7.15
CA ASN A 670 0.96 32.74 -6.97
C ASN A 670 1.06 32.28 -5.51
N LEU A 671 1.63 31.10 -5.30
CA LEU A 671 1.79 30.43 -4.00
C LEU A 671 3.22 30.58 -3.44
N ASN A 672 3.90 31.66 -3.81
CA ASN A 672 5.33 31.79 -3.56
C ASN A 672 5.66 31.89 -2.07
N THR A 673 4.76 32.44 -1.24
CA THR A 673 4.99 32.58 0.20
C THR A 673 4.97 31.23 0.91
N SER A 674 4.04 30.35 0.57
CA SER A 674 3.98 28.97 1.10
C SER A 674 5.18 28.14 0.67
N LEU A 675 5.58 28.23 -0.60
CA LEU A 675 6.72 27.48 -1.14
C LEU A 675 8.05 27.98 -0.57
N GLN A 676 8.23 29.30 -0.44
CA GLN A 676 9.42 29.88 0.20
C GLN A 676 9.53 29.46 1.67
N ALA A 677 8.43 29.43 2.43
CA ALA A 677 8.46 29.00 3.83
C ALA A 677 8.94 27.55 4.03
N ILE A 678 8.72 26.66 3.05
CA ILE A 678 9.24 25.28 3.08
C ILE A 678 10.69 25.21 2.62
N HIS A 679 11.10 26.01 1.62
CA HIS A 679 12.51 26.11 1.23
C HIS A 679 13.38 26.71 2.35
N ASP A 680 12.84 27.67 3.10
CA ASP A 680 13.45 28.26 4.30
C ASP A 680 13.51 27.29 5.49
N TYR A 681 12.66 26.25 5.53
CA TYR A 681 12.79 25.14 6.48
C TYR A 681 13.94 24.21 6.06
N LYS A 682 13.91 23.76 4.81
CA LYS A 682 14.84 22.78 4.20
C LYS A 682 16.28 23.27 4.05
N SER A 683 16.52 24.56 4.27
CA SER A 683 17.85 25.21 4.27
C SER A 683 18.34 25.59 5.68
N ARG A 684 17.61 25.22 6.73
CA ARG A 684 17.93 25.48 8.15
C ARG A 684 17.95 24.23 9.04
N GLY A 685 17.53 23.08 8.50
CA GLY A 685 17.87 21.74 8.99
C GLY A 685 19.11 21.22 8.27
#